data_AF-Q0I7Q4-F1
#
_entry.id   AF-Q0I7Q4-F1
#
_cell.length_a   1.000
_cell.length_b   1.000
_cell.length_c   1.000
_cell.angle_alpha   90.00
_cell.angle_beta   90.00
_cell.angle_gamma   90.00
#
_symmetry.space_group_name_H-M   'P 1'
#
loop_
_entity.id
_entity.type
_entity.pdbx_description
1 polymer ?
#
loop_
_entity_poly.entity_id
_entity_poly.type
_entity_poly.pdbx_seq_one_letter_code
_entity_poly.pdbx_strand_id
1 'polypeptide(L)'
;MGRNLTQSGLLSFMTVTASSGSPRVSPQLYDTLPLSSVRQAEQQDRFPDGGELDTLITFFRSGNDRLDAARLLASNAESIVARAANRIFVGGTPLSFLEAPLSSGEVSSKDATPLAADQVAFQDSVRTFTGTESSASKGNFLSRLLQGNDDGDVRIVLPTGFTAISVAKYGPGNMRKSVRDLGWFLRYVGYALVAGDPSILAVNTRGLRDLLEKGCSLLATNVALQEMRAASAALLRDRPEARRLTIECFDVLLKELAVPTPSTRQKLGSSVRQGLQLPAIYALASETAQRFEMRSGLSGAEKAEIIRAAYRQVFERDIAKGYSQTPCEVEASQLVQGKLSMREFIRALGKSKEYRTQFYGRFVNSRVVELAYRHFLGRGISSLEEFRKAFSIVSNQGLNGLVDVLINGAEYAQTFGEETVPYLRDLGEEAQESAGWGSNRRLFRFSAPFESAPQYVTLYAAYRQPLGDQHVYGGGNDPIGNQYGAIFPSATASVSTRPAPFGYDTRRLLVSNGLTQPGQMDSPQFRSSRPRRLGPTVVRLQQIATGGNSIPRRAGQPSIRGTESSTQAVIKAVYVQVLGNTGYATERVESAENRLENGDINLREFIRLVARSSPFRRRYWEGLYITKAIEVMHRRLLGRPTFGRWEIDALFDTAARQGFYGLVDALINSPEFSECFGDDTVPYERFITPKDLTSRRAPTWKEQLNLEAQIEFNLRTRPEIKSGSSFKTTGDITPRNLQSKANSSIDNWVRSAPLPKSDSRESSIALTKPESTTTNQKQPSWTAKVSFKGSASPEVPGARLSRALDSQDVAGFASKIGISSWIELRPPFTEDELKYAVEETYRQLLDFIPFEGERLTSAESKLRNLDINLAEFIEAVAMSDTFQQRLSRIAPLKVAPAASLALLGRTASPSEVAEFLKTRAEEGQRQAISNLMKRRNPADCNRLLQIKLSSFSGRTPFSNLKKMRGEQILAPTELTTGSQLEALVFPSKESSRSKFDSTTSQPFSKQAFAVSIQERQQPGLANALQTKDASGFSRRGGISSSIQLKAPFTEEELQIAVSETYRQLLNRIPLDNERLDTAESQLRNMDIDLSGFVKSIAMGDAFQNRLFSMSPLRAAAAAGLALLGRASTPAEVSEFLITRARDGQQQATLYFLNKRKEEDADEVPQINGMNTSPGQDQATVIRTSMLYRGNAGLNPPMDSPL
;
A
#
# COMPACT_ATOMS: atom_id res chain seq x y z
N MET A 1 -27.75 38.42 -2.26
CA MET A 1 -28.48 39.05 -1.15
C MET A 1 -27.87 38.57 0.16
N GLY A 2 -27.66 39.46 1.12
CA GLY A 2 -27.24 39.05 2.46
C GLY A 2 -27.82 39.99 3.50
N ARG A 3 -28.50 39.41 4.52
CA ARG A 3 -28.68 39.89 5.90
C ARG A 3 -29.73 39.03 6.63
N ASN A 4 -29.61 39.00 7.95
CA ASN A 4 -30.63 38.63 8.93
C ASN A 4 -31.10 37.16 8.99
N LEU A 5 -30.35 36.31 9.69
CA LEU A 5 -30.90 35.24 10.54
C LEU A 5 -30.01 35.04 11.78
N THR A 6 -30.09 35.95 12.75
CA THR A 6 -29.57 35.76 14.11
C THR A 6 -30.69 35.27 15.02
N GLN A 7 -31.02 33.97 14.94
CA GLN A 7 -31.78 33.28 15.98
C GLN A 7 -30.84 32.37 16.76
N SER A 8 -30.55 32.75 18.01
CA SER A 8 -29.75 31.98 18.95
C SER A 8 -30.56 30.82 19.53
N GLY A 9 -30.70 29.75 18.76
CA GLY A 9 -31.38 28.53 19.18
C GLY A 9 -30.69 27.28 18.63
N LEU A 10 -29.75 26.72 19.40
CA LEU A 10 -29.14 25.39 19.22
C LEU A 10 -28.88 24.95 17.77
N LEU A 11 -28.34 25.84 16.95
CA LEU A 11 -27.58 25.43 15.77
C LEU A 11 -26.32 24.73 16.29
N SER A 12 -26.40 23.40 16.39
CA SER A 12 -25.23 22.54 16.49
C SER A 12 -24.37 22.83 15.27
N PHE A 13 -23.32 23.63 15.45
CA PHE A 13 -22.32 23.86 14.42
C PHE A 13 -21.73 22.50 14.07
N MET A 14 -22.16 21.93 12.95
CA MET A 14 -21.64 20.66 12.44
C MET A 14 -20.16 20.86 12.08
N THR A 15 -19.30 20.65 13.07
CA THR A 15 -17.87 20.54 12.88
C THR A 15 -17.62 19.35 11.97
N VAL A 16 -17.08 19.60 10.79
CA VAL A 16 -16.72 18.51 9.86
C VAL A 16 -15.59 17.72 10.50
N THR A 17 -15.84 16.48 10.92
CA THR A 17 -14.87 15.64 11.65
C THR A 17 -14.03 14.74 10.75
N ALA A 18 -14.39 14.59 9.48
CA ALA A 18 -13.73 13.72 8.52
C ALA A 18 -13.67 14.35 7.12
N SER A 19 -12.81 13.81 6.25
CA SER A 19 -12.74 14.23 4.85
C SER A 19 -12.46 13.05 3.94
N SER A 20 -13.12 13.02 2.79
CA SER A 20 -12.74 12.12 1.68
C SER A 20 -11.48 12.60 0.96
N GLY A 21 -11.03 13.84 1.23
CA GLY A 21 -9.99 14.53 0.49
C GLY A 21 -10.54 15.26 -0.75
N SER A 22 -9.83 16.27 -1.19
CA SER A 22 -10.18 17.10 -2.35
C SER A 22 -9.20 16.82 -3.51
N PRO A 23 -9.45 15.80 -4.36
CA PRO A 23 -8.64 15.59 -5.55
C PRO A 23 -8.76 16.80 -6.48
N ARG A 24 -7.66 17.19 -7.14
CA ARG A 24 -7.69 18.22 -8.18
C ARG A 24 -8.58 17.74 -9.31
N VAL A 25 -9.59 18.54 -9.65
CA VAL A 25 -10.47 18.37 -10.80
C VAL A 25 -10.48 19.70 -11.55
N SER A 26 -10.13 19.67 -12.83
CA SER A 26 -10.38 20.76 -13.77
C SER A 26 -11.69 20.46 -14.48
N PRO A 27 -12.76 21.26 -14.30
CA PRO A 27 -13.95 21.11 -15.11
C PRO A 27 -13.62 21.45 -16.56
N GLN A 28 -14.11 20.66 -17.50
CA GLN A 28 -14.03 20.98 -18.92
C GLN A 28 -14.83 22.26 -19.20
N LEU A 29 -14.24 23.17 -19.98
CA LEU A 29 -14.80 24.50 -20.23
C LEU A 29 -15.36 24.65 -21.65
N TYR A 30 -14.64 24.10 -22.62
CA TYR A 30 -14.94 24.09 -24.05
C TYR A 30 -14.03 23.04 -24.71
N ASP A 31 -14.39 22.62 -25.92
CA ASP A 31 -13.63 21.66 -26.70
C ASP A 31 -12.75 22.34 -27.76
N THR A 32 -11.73 21.62 -28.21
CA THR A 32 -10.91 21.99 -29.38
C THR A 32 -10.98 20.83 -30.36
N LEU A 33 -10.84 21.11 -31.66
CA LEU A 33 -10.92 20.06 -32.68
C LEU A 33 -9.89 18.93 -32.45
N PRO A 34 -8.62 19.20 -32.07
CA PRO A 34 -7.70 18.13 -31.73
C PRO A 34 -8.10 17.31 -30.51
N LEU A 35 -8.65 17.96 -29.47
CA LEU A 35 -9.06 17.29 -28.24
C LEU A 35 -10.29 16.40 -28.49
N SER A 36 -11.30 16.89 -29.22
CA SER A 36 -12.51 16.12 -29.51
C SER A 36 -12.22 14.91 -30.41
N SER A 37 -11.34 15.05 -31.40
CA SER A 37 -10.93 13.94 -32.27
C SER A 37 -10.17 12.85 -31.50
N VAL A 38 -9.20 13.22 -30.66
CA VAL A 38 -8.42 12.24 -29.87
C VAL A 38 -9.28 11.60 -28.77
N ARG A 39 -10.20 12.36 -28.15
CA ARG A 39 -11.10 11.84 -27.10
C ARG A 39 -11.99 10.71 -27.60
N GLN A 40 -12.45 10.73 -28.86
CA GLN A 40 -13.28 9.64 -29.38
C GLN A 40 -12.53 8.31 -29.52
N ALA A 41 -11.24 8.36 -29.87
CA ALA A 41 -10.38 7.17 -29.90
C ALA A 41 -10.02 6.70 -28.47
N GLU A 42 -9.71 7.64 -27.57
CA GLU A 42 -9.39 7.36 -26.15
C GLU A 42 -10.56 6.72 -25.41
N GLN A 43 -11.78 7.26 -25.53
CA GLN A 43 -13.00 6.67 -24.95
C GLN A 43 -13.34 5.26 -25.50
N GLN A 44 -12.66 4.81 -26.56
CA GLN A 44 -12.81 3.49 -27.17
C GLN A 44 -11.61 2.56 -26.94
N ASP A 45 -10.57 2.98 -26.19
CA ASP A 45 -9.30 2.26 -26.03
C ASP A 45 -8.64 1.87 -27.39
N ARG A 46 -8.87 2.67 -28.44
CA ARG A 46 -8.29 2.49 -29.78
C ARG A 46 -7.26 3.56 -30.12
N PHE A 47 -6.48 3.30 -31.15
CA PHE A 47 -5.66 4.33 -31.78
C PHE A 47 -6.53 5.17 -32.73
N PRO A 48 -6.19 6.45 -32.98
CA PRO A 48 -6.90 7.27 -33.95
C PRO A 48 -6.88 6.64 -35.35
N ASP A 49 -8.03 6.64 -36.02
CA ASP A 49 -8.18 6.05 -37.35
C ASP A 49 -7.71 7.03 -38.43
N GLY A 50 -7.49 6.54 -39.65
CA GLY A 50 -7.03 7.37 -40.78
C GLY A 50 -7.87 8.65 -40.99
N GLY A 51 -9.20 8.55 -40.89
CA GLY A 51 -10.09 9.71 -41.01
C GLY A 51 -9.94 10.76 -39.89
N GLU A 52 -9.59 10.34 -38.67
CA GLU A 52 -9.32 11.27 -37.55
C GLU A 52 -7.92 11.87 -37.65
N LEU A 53 -6.97 11.13 -38.20
CA LEU A 53 -5.66 11.68 -38.56
C LEU A 53 -5.80 12.71 -39.69
N ASP A 54 -6.66 12.48 -40.67
CA ASP A 54 -6.94 13.41 -41.76
C ASP A 54 -7.64 14.69 -41.29
N THR A 55 -8.58 14.62 -40.32
CA THR A 55 -9.17 15.84 -39.72
C THR A 55 -8.13 16.63 -38.91
N LEU A 56 -7.26 15.97 -38.16
CA LEU A 56 -6.13 16.60 -37.46
C LEU A 56 -5.15 17.27 -38.44
N ILE A 57 -4.76 16.58 -39.51
CA ILE A 57 -3.88 17.11 -40.56
C ILE A 57 -4.53 18.34 -41.22
N THR A 58 -5.82 18.26 -41.54
CA THR A 58 -6.59 19.39 -42.12
C THR A 58 -6.66 20.57 -41.16
N PHE A 59 -6.83 20.32 -39.86
CA PHE A 59 -6.79 21.35 -38.82
C PHE A 59 -5.44 22.07 -38.75
N PHE A 60 -4.33 21.33 -38.69
CA PHE A 60 -2.99 21.93 -38.59
C PHE A 60 -2.57 22.65 -39.87
N ARG A 61 -2.96 22.17 -41.06
CA ARG A 61 -2.71 22.85 -42.35
C ARG A 61 -3.32 24.25 -42.40
N SER A 62 -4.55 24.38 -41.92
CA SER A 62 -5.30 25.66 -41.84
C SER A 62 -5.08 26.39 -40.51
N GLY A 63 -3.98 26.11 -39.80
CA GLY A 63 -3.65 26.77 -38.53
C GLY A 63 -3.19 28.22 -38.72
N ASN A 64 -2.42 28.50 -39.78
CA ASN A 64 -1.90 29.84 -40.06
C ASN A 64 -3.03 30.84 -40.34
N ASP A 65 -4.02 30.48 -41.18
CA ASP A 65 -5.14 31.34 -41.53
C ASP A 65 -6.00 31.72 -40.31
N ARG A 66 -6.13 30.79 -39.35
CA ARG A 66 -6.83 31.04 -38.07
C ARG A 66 -6.06 31.97 -37.15
N LEU A 67 -4.75 31.79 -37.06
CA LEU A 67 -3.88 32.68 -36.26
C LEU A 67 -3.83 34.08 -36.86
N ASP A 68 -3.72 34.21 -38.17
CA ASP A 68 -3.77 35.49 -38.87
C ASP A 68 -5.14 36.17 -38.74
N ALA A 69 -6.25 35.42 -38.85
CA ALA A 69 -7.59 35.93 -38.57
C ALA A 69 -7.68 36.48 -37.13
N ALA A 70 -7.28 35.68 -36.13
CA ALA A 70 -7.33 36.08 -34.73
C ALA A 70 -6.45 37.31 -34.43
N ARG A 71 -5.26 37.41 -35.03
CA ARG A 71 -4.37 38.58 -34.94
C ARG A 71 -5.01 39.83 -35.53
N LEU A 72 -5.59 39.75 -36.72
CA LEU A 72 -6.24 40.87 -37.39
C LEU A 72 -7.49 41.36 -36.63
N LEU A 73 -8.26 40.45 -36.05
CA LEU A 73 -9.39 40.80 -35.18
C LEU A 73 -8.93 41.42 -33.86
N ALA A 74 -7.83 40.94 -33.26
CA ALA A 74 -7.29 41.49 -32.02
C ALA A 74 -6.70 42.89 -32.21
N SER A 75 -5.92 43.12 -33.28
CA SER A 75 -5.33 44.43 -33.56
C SER A 75 -6.37 45.49 -33.93
N ASN A 76 -7.51 45.09 -34.51
CA ASN A 76 -8.63 45.96 -34.86
C ASN A 76 -9.81 45.88 -33.87
N ALA A 77 -9.62 45.32 -32.68
CA ALA A 77 -10.72 45.03 -31.76
C ALA A 77 -11.52 46.28 -31.37
N GLU A 78 -10.84 47.41 -31.18
CA GLU A 78 -11.47 48.67 -30.78
C GLU A 78 -12.30 49.30 -31.90
N SER A 79 -11.86 49.22 -33.16
CA SER A 79 -12.63 49.75 -34.29
C SER A 79 -13.86 48.89 -34.61
N ILE A 80 -13.75 47.56 -34.49
CA ILE A 80 -14.88 46.62 -34.61
C ILE A 80 -15.94 46.92 -33.54
N VAL A 81 -15.53 47.06 -32.27
CA VAL A 81 -16.45 47.33 -31.15
C VAL A 81 -17.02 48.75 -31.21
N ALA A 82 -16.23 49.77 -31.58
CA ALA A 82 -16.73 51.13 -31.76
C ALA A 82 -17.83 51.21 -32.83
N ARG A 83 -17.59 50.58 -33.99
CA ARG A 83 -18.56 50.53 -35.10
C ARG A 83 -19.86 49.84 -34.69
N ALA A 84 -19.79 48.73 -33.97
CA ALA A 84 -20.95 48.04 -33.43
C ALA A 84 -21.69 48.85 -32.35
N ALA A 85 -20.96 49.51 -31.45
CA ALA A 85 -21.55 50.33 -30.38
C ALA A 85 -22.24 51.59 -30.92
N ASN A 86 -21.63 52.29 -31.86
CA ASN A 86 -22.21 53.47 -32.53
C ASN A 86 -23.44 53.12 -33.40
N ARG A 87 -23.63 51.85 -33.76
CA ARG A 87 -24.85 51.36 -34.43
C ARG A 87 -26.06 51.24 -33.49
N ILE A 88 -25.82 51.07 -32.18
CA ILE A 88 -26.88 50.80 -31.17
C ILE A 88 -27.03 51.89 -30.11
N PHE A 89 -26.03 52.74 -29.90
CA PHE A 89 -26.04 53.83 -28.93
C PHE A 89 -25.99 55.21 -29.59
N VAL A 90 -26.66 56.19 -28.99
CA VAL A 90 -26.68 57.58 -29.46
C VAL A 90 -26.50 58.58 -28.32
N GLY A 91 -25.87 59.72 -28.60
CA GLY A 91 -25.71 60.83 -27.64
C GLY A 91 -24.50 60.71 -26.69
N GLY A 92 -23.39 60.14 -27.16
CA GLY A 92 -22.11 60.05 -26.45
C GLY A 92 -21.15 59.09 -27.14
N THR A 93 -19.87 59.10 -26.77
CA THR A 93 -18.81 58.21 -27.27
C THR A 93 -18.80 56.89 -26.49
N PRO A 94 -19.29 55.75 -27.04
CA PRO A 94 -19.43 54.51 -26.26
C PRO A 94 -18.08 53.94 -25.83
N LEU A 95 -17.03 54.17 -26.62
CA LEU A 95 -15.68 53.66 -26.33
C LEU A 95 -15.05 54.29 -25.08
N SER A 96 -15.52 55.47 -24.66
CA SER A 96 -15.09 56.11 -23.40
C SER A 96 -15.44 55.32 -22.14
N PHE A 97 -16.28 54.28 -22.26
CA PHE A 97 -16.67 53.38 -21.18
C PHE A 97 -15.87 52.05 -21.16
N LEU A 98 -14.82 51.90 -21.96
CA LEU A 98 -13.87 50.79 -21.82
C LEU A 98 -13.02 50.97 -20.54
N GLU A 99 -13.06 49.98 -19.64
CA GLU A 99 -12.23 49.96 -18.42
C GLU A 99 -10.79 49.46 -18.69
N ALA A 100 -10.55 48.81 -19.83
CA ALA A 100 -9.24 48.33 -20.29
C ALA A 100 -9.22 48.25 -21.84
N PRO A 101 -8.05 48.42 -22.49
CA PRO A 101 -7.92 48.23 -23.94
C PRO A 101 -8.22 46.77 -24.32
N LEU A 102 -8.84 46.59 -25.49
CA LEU A 102 -9.30 45.26 -25.93
C LEU A 102 -8.18 44.40 -26.56
N SER A 103 -7.11 45.05 -27.03
CA SER A 103 -5.89 44.38 -27.50
C SER A 103 -4.91 44.20 -26.35
N SER A 104 -4.53 42.95 -26.07
CA SER A 104 -3.56 42.59 -25.03
C SER A 104 -2.57 41.54 -25.54
N GLY A 105 -1.37 41.96 -25.97
CA GLY A 105 -0.29 41.00 -26.26
C GLY A 105 0.91 41.56 -27.02
N GLU A 106 0.71 42.06 -28.23
CA GLU A 106 1.81 42.36 -29.16
C GLU A 106 1.76 43.81 -29.65
N VAL A 107 2.83 44.55 -29.36
CA VAL A 107 3.25 45.85 -29.91
C VAL A 107 2.12 46.74 -30.45
N SER A 108 1.45 47.47 -29.57
CA SER A 108 0.81 48.74 -29.93
C SER A 108 1.68 49.90 -29.44
N SER A 109 2.02 50.81 -30.34
CA SER A 109 2.65 52.09 -30.00
C SER A 109 1.75 52.89 -29.06
N LYS A 110 2.33 53.73 -28.20
CA LYS A 110 1.60 54.47 -27.15
C LYS A 110 0.65 55.57 -27.67
N ASP A 111 0.45 55.66 -28.98
CA ASP A 111 -0.14 56.82 -29.66
C ASP A 111 -1.57 56.59 -30.17
N ALA A 112 -2.07 55.34 -30.14
CA ALA A 112 -3.45 55.01 -30.51
C ALA A 112 -4.43 55.41 -29.38
N THR A 113 -4.83 56.68 -29.34
CA THR A 113 -5.88 57.13 -28.41
C THR A 113 -7.25 56.54 -28.79
N PRO A 114 -8.04 55.98 -27.84
CA PRO A 114 -9.33 55.34 -28.16
C PRO A 114 -10.36 56.31 -28.76
N LEU A 115 -10.18 57.62 -28.54
CA LEU A 115 -10.99 58.67 -29.15
C LEU A 115 -10.85 58.72 -30.69
N ALA A 116 -9.69 58.37 -31.25
CA ALA A 116 -9.46 58.39 -32.69
C ALA A 116 -10.21 57.26 -33.42
N ALA A 117 -10.18 56.04 -32.87
CA ALA A 117 -10.95 54.91 -33.39
C ALA A 117 -12.47 55.19 -33.35
N ASP A 118 -12.95 55.82 -32.28
CA ASP A 118 -14.37 56.19 -32.13
C ASP A 118 -14.78 57.30 -33.11
N GLN A 119 -13.92 58.30 -33.35
CA GLN A 119 -14.19 59.36 -34.36
C GLN A 119 -14.30 58.80 -35.79
N VAL A 120 -13.42 57.86 -36.18
CA VAL A 120 -13.49 57.21 -37.50
C VAL A 120 -14.75 56.34 -37.61
N ALA A 121 -15.03 55.52 -36.60
CA ALA A 121 -16.24 54.68 -36.56
C ALA A 121 -17.54 55.52 -36.55
N PHE A 122 -17.53 56.67 -35.88
CA PHE A 122 -18.66 57.60 -35.88
C PHE A 122 -18.90 58.18 -37.28
N GLN A 123 -17.86 58.67 -37.97
CA GLN A 123 -18.00 59.19 -39.34
C GLN A 123 -18.60 58.16 -40.32
N ASP A 124 -18.15 56.90 -40.25
CA ASP A 124 -18.71 55.82 -41.09
C ASP A 124 -20.14 55.44 -40.68
N SER A 125 -20.48 55.46 -39.37
CA SER A 125 -21.85 55.24 -38.92
C SER A 125 -22.81 56.34 -39.39
N VAL A 126 -22.37 57.60 -39.39
CA VAL A 126 -23.14 58.77 -39.84
C VAL A 126 -23.39 58.69 -41.34
N ARG A 127 -22.38 58.36 -42.16
CA ARG A 127 -22.56 58.06 -43.60
C ARG A 127 -23.62 56.97 -43.85
N THR A 128 -23.75 56.02 -42.94
CA THR A 128 -24.72 54.90 -43.02
C THR A 128 -26.11 55.25 -42.49
N PHE A 129 -26.27 56.30 -41.68
CA PHE A 129 -27.54 56.71 -41.05
C PHE A 129 -28.17 57.95 -41.71
N THR A 130 -27.35 58.93 -42.10
CA THR A 130 -27.78 60.17 -42.77
C THR A 130 -27.19 60.20 -44.17
N GLY A 131 -27.96 59.73 -45.14
CA GLY A 131 -27.58 59.78 -46.55
C GLY A 131 -27.58 61.20 -47.10
N THR A 132 -26.48 61.93 -46.87
CA THR A 132 -26.26 63.30 -47.36
C THR A 132 -24.91 63.40 -48.08
N GLU A 133 -24.91 63.11 -49.37
CA GLU A 133 -24.15 63.93 -50.30
C GLU A 133 -25.10 64.96 -50.92
N SER A 134 -24.57 66.16 -51.16
CA SER A 134 -25.32 67.31 -51.63
C SER A 134 -25.60 67.22 -53.15
N SER A 135 -26.72 66.61 -53.53
CA SER A 135 -27.43 66.98 -54.76
C SER A 135 -28.90 66.55 -54.73
N ALA A 136 -29.77 67.38 -55.30
CA ALA A 136 -31.20 67.19 -55.26
C ALA A 136 -31.69 66.28 -56.41
N SER A 137 -32.34 65.16 -56.08
CA SER A 137 -33.42 64.62 -56.91
C SER A 137 -34.33 63.68 -56.12
N LYS A 138 -35.65 63.79 -56.33
CA LYS A 138 -36.63 62.83 -55.81
C LYS A 138 -36.63 61.59 -56.71
N GLY A 139 -36.14 60.46 -56.21
CA GLY A 139 -36.27 59.18 -56.94
C GLY A 139 -35.69 57.97 -56.23
N ASN A 140 -36.45 56.87 -56.27
CA ASN A 140 -36.02 55.47 -56.06
C ASN A 140 -35.35 55.07 -54.73
N PHE A 141 -36.17 54.92 -53.69
CA PHE A 141 -35.91 54.03 -52.55
C PHE A 141 -35.53 52.60 -52.99
N LEU A 142 -36.10 52.11 -54.11
CA LEU A 142 -35.78 50.83 -54.73
C LEU A 142 -34.35 50.73 -55.30
N SER A 143 -33.71 51.85 -55.68
CA SER A 143 -32.35 51.80 -56.26
C SER A 143 -31.28 51.55 -55.21
N ARG A 144 -31.48 51.96 -53.95
CA ARG A 144 -30.54 51.69 -52.85
C ARG A 144 -30.61 50.25 -52.33
N LEU A 145 -31.69 49.52 -52.63
CA LEU A 145 -31.77 48.08 -52.35
C LEU A 145 -30.85 47.25 -53.27
N LEU A 146 -30.50 47.80 -54.44
CA LEU A 146 -29.61 47.20 -55.44
C LEU A 146 -28.18 47.76 -55.43
N GLN A 147 -27.85 48.67 -54.50
CA GLN A 147 -26.55 49.34 -54.43
C GLN A 147 -25.94 49.26 -53.02
N GLY A 148 -26.19 48.14 -52.33
CA GLY A 148 -25.34 47.71 -51.23
C GLY A 148 -24.01 47.18 -51.78
N ASN A 149 -22.91 47.38 -51.03
CA ASN A 149 -21.60 46.84 -51.39
C ASN A 149 -21.69 45.36 -51.79
N ASP A 150 -21.02 45.01 -52.88
CA ASP A 150 -21.12 43.76 -53.62
C ASP A 150 -20.45 42.58 -52.87
N ASP A 151 -21.01 42.23 -51.71
CA ASP A 151 -20.48 41.24 -50.79
C ASP A 151 -21.66 40.46 -50.17
N GLY A 152 -22.32 39.64 -51.02
CA GLY A 152 -23.67 39.09 -50.79
C GLY A 152 -23.86 38.26 -49.51
N ASP A 153 -22.77 37.77 -48.91
CA ASP A 153 -22.75 36.83 -47.79
C ASP A 153 -23.07 37.46 -46.42
N VAL A 154 -22.94 38.78 -46.25
CA VAL A 154 -23.02 39.43 -44.93
C VAL A 154 -23.97 40.64 -44.95
N ARG A 155 -25.25 40.38 -44.71
CA ARG A 155 -26.30 41.41 -44.64
C ARG A 155 -26.69 41.73 -43.20
N ILE A 156 -26.61 43.01 -42.83
CA ILE A 156 -27.12 43.52 -41.55
C ILE A 156 -28.62 43.77 -41.70
N VAL A 157 -29.43 43.14 -40.85
CA VAL A 157 -30.90 43.24 -40.89
C VAL A 157 -31.39 44.02 -39.68
N LEU A 158 -31.81 45.27 -39.90
CA LEU A 158 -32.45 46.09 -38.88
C LEU A 158 -33.89 45.58 -38.62
N PRO A 159 -34.23 45.17 -37.37
CA PRO A 159 -35.60 44.79 -37.04
C PRO A 159 -36.58 45.96 -37.18
N THR A 160 -37.81 45.68 -37.60
CA THR A 160 -38.87 46.69 -37.67
C THR A 160 -39.15 47.29 -36.29
N GLY A 161 -39.12 48.63 -36.19
CA GLY A 161 -39.30 49.33 -34.92
C GLY A 161 -38.04 49.44 -34.04
N PHE A 162 -36.85 49.10 -34.53
CA PHE A 162 -35.59 49.32 -33.80
C PHE A 162 -35.37 50.80 -33.47
N THR A 163 -34.98 51.10 -32.23
CA THR A 163 -34.58 52.44 -31.77
C THR A 163 -33.25 52.36 -31.05
N ALA A 164 -32.35 53.32 -31.33
CA ALA A 164 -31.05 53.38 -30.69
C ALA A 164 -31.16 53.85 -29.23
N ILE A 165 -30.31 53.31 -28.37
CA ILE A 165 -30.34 53.55 -26.92
C ILE A 165 -29.57 54.84 -26.61
N SER A 166 -30.21 55.80 -25.94
CA SER A 166 -29.53 57.01 -25.49
C SER A 166 -28.52 56.71 -24.37
N VAL A 167 -27.26 57.10 -24.56
CA VAL A 167 -26.17 56.94 -23.57
C VAL A 167 -26.55 57.53 -22.21
N ALA A 168 -27.10 58.76 -22.22
CA ALA A 168 -27.54 59.46 -21.01
C ALA A 168 -28.67 58.73 -20.26
N LYS A 169 -29.60 58.08 -20.98
CA LYS A 169 -30.70 57.32 -20.38
C LYS A 169 -30.28 55.94 -19.88
N TYR A 170 -29.26 55.34 -20.49
CA TYR A 170 -28.80 53.98 -20.14
C TYR A 170 -27.90 53.97 -18.88
N GLY A 171 -27.15 55.04 -18.68
CA GLY A 171 -26.29 55.25 -17.52
C GLY A 171 -24.93 54.53 -17.59
N PRO A 172 -23.90 55.06 -16.91
CA PRO A 172 -22.51 54.63 -17.08
C PRO A 172 -22.28 53.17 -16.68
N GLY A 173 -22.92 52.71 -15.60
CA GLY A 173 -22.73 51.35 -15.09
C GLY A 173 -23.33 50.23 -15.97
N ASN A 174 -24.32 50.55 -16.81
CA ASN A 174 -24.83 49.61 -17.80
C ASN A 174 -24.04 49.73 -19.11
N MET A 175 -23.67 50.95 -19.52
CA MET A 175 -22.84 51.17 -20.70
C MET A 175 -21.52 50.39 -20.64
N ARG A 176 -20.82 50.43 -19.50
CA ARG A 176 -19.60 49.63 -19.29
C ARG A 176 -19.83 48.13 -19.46
N LYS A 177 -20.97 47.59 -19.01
CA LYS A 177 -21.31 46.17 -19.23
C LYS A 177 -21.50 45.88 -20.71
N SER A 178 -22.31 46.68 -21.41
CA SER A 178 -22.55 46.48 -22.85
C SER A 178 -21.26 46.52 -23.68
N VAL A 179 -20.40 47.51 -23.46
CA VAL A 179 -19.15 47.65 -24.22
C VAL A 179 -18.14 46.55 -23.86
N ARG A 180 -18.06 46.15 -22.57
CA ARG A 180 -17.31 44.97 -22.14
C ARG A 180 -17.82 43.68 -22.81
N ASP A 181 -19.14 43.50 -22.87
CA ASP A 181 -19.76 42.28 -23.40
C ASP A 181 -19.54 42.17 -24.92
N LEU A 182 -19.57 43.29 -25.67
CA LEU A 182 -19.12 43.34 -27.07
C LEU A 182 -17.64 42.93 -27.21
N GLY A 183 -16.76 43.42 -26.34
CA GLY A 183 -15.36 42.99 -26.29
C GLY A 183 -15.19 41.49 -25.96
N TRP A 184 -16.02 40.94 -25.06
CA TRP A 184 -16.01 39.52 -24.73
C TRP A 184 -16.50 38.64 -25.90
N PHE A 185 -17.53 39.05 -26.64
CA PHE A 185 -17.98 38.34 -27.83
C PHE A 185 -16.87 38.26 -28.88
N LEU A 186 -16.19 39.37 -29.18
CA LEU A 186 -15.08 39.38 -30.15
C LEU A 186 -13.93 38.48 -29.69
N ARG A 187 -13.56 38.55 -28.41
CA ARG A 187 -12.49 37.74 -27.83
C ARG A 187 -12.81 36.24 -27.88
N TYR A 188 -14.05 35.84 -27.59
CA TYR A 188 -14.46 34.44 -27.68
C TYR A 188 -14.57 33.95 -29.12
N VAL A 189 -14.94 34.80 -30.10
CA VAL A 189 -14.83 34.46 -31.52
C VAL A 189 -13.36 34.22 -31.92
N GLY A 190 -12.44 35.07 -31.46
CA GLY A 190 -10.99 34.85 -31.63
C GLY A 190 -10.52 33.52 -31.03
N TYR A 191 -11.00 33.17 -29.83
CA TYR A 191 -10.68 31.87 -29.20
C TYR A 191 -11.28 30.68 -29.95
N ALA A 192 -12.52 30.78 -30.44
CA ALA A 192 -13.17 29.74 -31.23
C ALA A 192 -12.43 29.47 -32.56
N LEU A 193 -11.99 30.54 -33.23
CA LEU A 193 -11.15 30.46 -34.43
C LEU A 193 -9.86 29.66 -34.17
N VAL A 194 -9.11 30.00 -33.12
CA VAL A 194 -7.85 29.32 -32.78
C VAL A 194 -8.08 27.89 -32.29
N ALA A 195 -9.15 27.63 -31.52
CA ALA A 195 -9.54 26.29 -31.06
C ALA A 195 -10.03 25.39 -32.21
N GLY A 196 -10.53 25.99 -33.29
CA GLY A 196 -11.12 25.30 -34.45
C GLY A 196 -12.48 24.65 -34.19
N ASP A 197 -13.13 24.99 -33.09
CA ASP A 197 -14.42 24.47 -32.67
C ASP A 197 -15.22 25.57 -31.93
N PRO A 198 -16.48 25.86 -32.32
CA PRO A 198 -17.27 26.93 -31.72
C PRO A 198 -17.96 26.54 -30.40
N SER A 199 -17.62 25.42 -29.76
CA SER A 199 -18.20 25.01 -28.48
C SER A 199 -18.08 26.06 -27.37
N ILE A 200 -16.98 26.82 -27.32
CA ILE A 200 -16.82 27.96 -26.39
C ILE A 200 -17.89 29.04 -26.58
N LEU A 201 -18.38 29.24 -27.80
CA LEU A 201 -19.48 30.16 -28.09
C LEU A 201 -20.80 29.57 -27.63
N ALA A 202 -21.08 28.32 -28.01
CA ALA A 202 -22.33 27.64 -27.68
C ALA A 202 -22.56 27.52 -26.16
N VAL A 203 -21.53 27.14 -25.40
CA VAL A 203 -21.60 27.00 -23.93
C VAL A 203 -21.92 28.32 -23.23
N ASN A 204 -21.32 29.42 -23.68
CA ASN A 204 -21.38 30.71 -22.99
C ASN A 204 -22.51 31.64 -23.47
N THR A 205 -23.03 31.45 -24.69
CA THR A 205 -24.14 32.28 -25.24
C THR A 205 -25.52 31.65 -25.09
N ARG A 206 -25.62 30.32 -25.00
CA ARG A 206 -26.91 29.64 -24.89
C ARG A 206 -27.59 29.94 -23.56
N GLY A 207 -28.82 30.46 -23.60
CA GLY A 207 -29.53 30.95 -22.41
C GLY A 207 -29.06 32.31 -21.89
N LEU A 208 -28.04 32.92 -22.50
CA LEU A 208 -27.68 34.32 -22.20
C LEU A 208 -28.82 35.28 -22.56
N ARG A 209 -29.64 34.91 -23.54
CA ARG A 209 -30.87 35.59 -23.95
C ARG A 209 -31.74 36.04 -22.76
N ASP A 210 -32.17 35.10 -21.93
CA ASP A 210 -33.15 35.35 -20.86
C ASP A 210 -32.53 36.13 -19.67
N LEU A 211 -31.19 36.21 -19.63
CA LEU A 211 -30.43 37.08 -18.73
C LEU A 211 -30.32 38.49 -19.30
N LEU A 212 -30.10 38.62 -20.62
CA LEU A 212 -30.02 39.91 -21.32
C LEU A 212 -31.37 40.59 -21.42
N GLU A 213 -32.47 39.88 -21.72
CA GLU A 213 -33.83 40.44 -21.79
C GLU A 213 -34.27 41.14 -20.49
N LYS A 214 -33.64 40.83 -19.34
CA LYS A 214 -33.90 41.48 -18.04
C LYS A 214 -33.16 42.81 -17.84
N GLY A 215 -32.19 43.16 -18.68
CA GLY A 215 -31.33 44.34 -18.49
C GLY A 215 -30.87 45.07 -19.77
N CYS A 216 -31.19 44.54 -20.94
CA CYS A 216 -30.81 45.07 -22.25
C CYS A 216 -31.87 44.72 -23.31
N SER A 217 -31.87 45.45 -24.43
CA SER A 217 -32.67 45.09 -25.60
C SER A 217 -31.95 44.00 -26.40
N LEU A 218 -32.55 42.80 -26.48
CA LEU A 218 -32.03 41.70 -27.30
C LEU A 218 -31.89 42.10 -28.79
N LEU A 219 -32.80 42.95 -29.28
CA LEU A 219 -32.73 43.49 -30.65
C LEU A 219 -31.46 44.32 -30.87
N ALA A 220 -31.04 45.11 -29.88
CA ALA A 220 -29.79 45.86 -29.94
C ALA A 220 -28.58 44.92 -29.92
N THR A 221 -28.57 43.89 -29.07
CA THR A 221 -27.49 42.89 -29.06
C THR A 221 -27.36 42.19 -30.42
N ASN A 222 -28.48 41.78 -31.04
CA ASN A 222 -28.46 41.13 -32.36
C ASN A 222 -27.93 42.05 -33.46
N VAL A 223 -28.36 43.32 -33.49
CA VAL A 223 -27.86 44.31 -34.48
C VAL A 223 -26.36 44.57 -34.28
N ALA A 224 -25.90 44.70 -33.04
CA ALA A 224 -24.47 44.91 -32.75
C ALA A 224 -23.63 43.71 -33.20
N LEU A 225 -24.07 42.47 -32.95
CA LEU A 225 -23.36 41.27 -33.37
C LEU A 225 -23.33 41.09 -34.90
N GLN A 226 -24.40 41.46 -35.60
CA GLN A 226 -24.40 41.50 -37.07
C GLN A 226 -23.43 42.56 -37.63
N GLU A 227 -23.34 43.73 -36.99
CA GLU A 227 -22.36 44.76 -37.37
C GLU A 227 -20.92 44.29 -37.08
N MET A 228 -20.67 43.61 -35.96
CA MET A 228 -19.36 43.00 -35.65
C MET A 228 -18.96 41.94 -36.69
N ARG A 229 -19.91 41.09 -37.12
CA ARG A 229 -19.70 40.13 -38.23
C ARG A 229 -19.32 40.86 -39.52
N ALA A 230 -20.05 41.92 -39.88
CA ALA A 230 -19.79 42.71 -41.09
C ALA A 230 -18.45 43.43 -41.06
N ALA A 231 -18.09 44.07 -39.93
CA ALA A 231 -16.80 44.72 -39.74
C ALA A 231 -15.64 43.70 -39.81
N SER A 232 -15.79 42.55 -39.15
CA SER A 232 -14.80 41.46 -39.18
C SER A 232 -14.61 40.88 -40.58
N ALA A 233 -15.69 40.67 -41.33
CA ALA A 233 -15.64 40.17 -42.71
C ALA A 233 -15.01 41.18 -43.69
N ALA A 234 -15.22 42.48 -43.47
CA ALA A 234 -14.62 43.55 -44.28
C ALA A 234 -13.09 43.65 -44.10
N LEU A 235 -12.58 43.38 -42.89
CA LEU A 235 -11.14 43.35 -42.59
C LEU A 235 -10.41 42.14 -43.21
N LEU A 236 -11.14 41.07 -43.57
CA LEU A 236 -10.58 39.81 -44.05
C LEU A 236 -10.81 39.58 -45.56
N ARG A 237 -11.14 40.64 -46.32
CA ARG A 237 -11.39 40.55 -47.78
C ARG A 237 -10.24 39.89 -48.57
N ASP A 238 -9.01 40.17 -48.19
CA ASP A 238 -7.81 39.64 -48.86
C ASP A 238 -7.54 38.15 -48.56
N ARG A 239 -8.26 37.54 -47.61
CA ARG A 239 -8.09 36.15 -47.17
C ARG A 239 -9.44 35.41 -47.10
N PRO A 240 -9.90 34.78 -48.19
CA PRO A 240 -11.26 34.22 -48.27
C PRO A 240 -11.51 33.08 -47.27
N GLU A 241 -10.52 32.24 -46.97
CA GLU A 241 -10.67 31.14 -46.01
C GLU A 241 -10.80 31.65 -44.57
N ALA A 242 -9.92 32.57 -44.16
CA ALA A 242 -10.00 33.26 -42.87
C ALA A 242 -11.32 34.01 -42.68
N ARG A 243 -11.79 34.71 -43.73
CA ARG A 243 -13.09 35.39 -43.76
C ARG A 243 -14.24 34.42 -43.53
N ARG A 244 -14.24 33.29 -44.26
CA ARG A 244 -15.26 32.24 -44.14
C ARG A 244 -15.34 31.66 -42.73
N LEU A 245 -14.21 31.22 -42.16
CA LEU A 245 -14.15 30.66 -40.80
C LEU A 245 -14.65 31.67 -39.74
N THR A 246 -14.32 32.96 -39.92
CA THR A 246 -14.76 34.03 -39.03
C THR A 246 -16.27 34.24 -39.11
N ILE A 247 -16.84 34.25 -40.33
CA ILE A 247 -18.28 34.32 -40.56
C ILE A 247 -19.01 33.13 -39.91
N GLU A 248 -18.51 31.90 -40.11
CA GLU A 248 -19.08 30.68 -39.52
C GLU A 248 -19.12 30.75 -37.98
N CYS A 249 -18.07 31.29 -37.34
CA CYS A 249 -18.05 31.51 -35.89
C CYS A 249 -19.10 32.53 -35.40
N PHE A 250 -19.26 33.66 -36.10
CA PHE A 250 -20.30 34.65 -35.78
C PHE A 250 -21.72 34.10 -36.01
N ASP A 251 -21.91 33.21 -36.99
CA ASP A 251 -23.22 32.60 -37.25
C ASP A 251 -23.61 31.57 -36.18
N VAL A 252 -22.64 30.82 -35.63
CA VAL A 252 -22.91 29.99 -34.43
C VAL A 252 -23.23 30.86 -33.22
N LEU A 253 -22.51 31.97 -33.01
CA LEU A 253 -22.77 32.91 -31.92
C LEU A 253 -24.21 33.48 -31.98
N LEU A 254 -24.64 33.96 -33.15
CA LEU A 254 -25.99 34.49 -33.38
C LEU A 254 -27.06 33.41 -33.21
N LYS A 255 -26.80 32.18 -33.68
CA LYS A 255 -27.71 31.04 -33.56
C LYS A 255 -27.92 30.64 -32.10
N GLU A 256 -26.86 30.44 -31.32
CA GLU A 256 -26.96 29.99 -29.93
C GLU A 256 -27.47 31.10 -29.00
N LEU A 257 -27.21 32.39 -29.30
CA LEU A 257 -27.85 33.51 -28.59
C LEU A 257 -29.37 33.57 -28.80
N ALA A 258 -29.89 33.10 -29.94
CA ALA A 258 -31.33 33.06 -30.17
C ALA A 258 -32.05 32.00 -29.31
N VAL A 259 -31.31 30.98 -28.84
CA VAL A 259 -31.84 29.84 -28.07
C VAL A 259 -32.14 30.24 -26.61
N PRO A 260 -33.37 30.03 -26.11
CA PRO A 260 -33.72 30.31 -24.71
C PRO A 260 -33.00 29.37 -23.74
N THR A 261 -33.02 29.68 -22.44
CA THR A 261 -32.30 28.89 -21.43
C THR A 261 -32.82 27.44 -21.40
N PRO A 262 -31.96 26.43 -21.64
CA PRO A 262 -32.38 25.04 -21.56
C PRO A 262 -32.71 24.65 -20.11
N SER A 263 -33.74 23.81 -19.95
CA SER A 263 -34.15 23.31 -18.64
C SER A 263 -33.02 22.58 -17.92
N THR A 264 -32.93 22.78 -16.60
CA THR A 264 -31.94 22.10 -15.75
C THR A 264 -32.14 20.58 -15.77
N ARG A 265 -31.06 19.79 -15.91
CA ARG A 265 -31.12 18.34 -15.69
C ARG A 265 -31.37 18.10 -14.20
N GLN A 266 -32.48 17.45 -13.85
CA GLN A 266 -32.84 17.13 -12.47
C GLN A 266 -32.51 15.66 -12.16
N LYS A 267 -31.86 15.44 -11.01
CA LYS A 267 -31.63 14.12 -10.41
C LYS A 267 -32.65 13.93 -9.29
N LEU A 268 -33.58 13.00 -9.49
CA LEU A 268 -34.62 12.69 -8.51
C LEU A 268 -34.01 12.12 -7.22
N GLY A 269 -34.43 12.68 -6.08
CA GLY A 269 -34.08 12.16 -4.76
C GLY A 269 -34.89 10.92 -4.37
N SER A 270 -34.52 10.32 -3.25
CA SER A 270 -35.35 9.37 -2.51
C SER A 270 -35.29 9.72 -1.02
N SER A 271 -36.03 9.02 -0.15
CA SER A 271 -35.93 9.21 1.31
C SER A 271 -34.50 9.03 1.86
N VAL A 272 -33.63 8.36 1.12
CA VAL A 272 -32.24 8.02 1.50
C VAL A 272 -31.19 8.83 0.71
N ARG A 273 -31.59 9.49 -0.39
CA ARG A 273 -30.68 10.20 -1.33
C ARG A 273 -31.21 11.59 -1.64
N GLN A 274 -30.36 12.61 -1.52
CA GLN A 274 -30.74 13.97 -1.89
C GLN A 274 -31.03 14.09 -3.39
N GLY A 275 -32.07 14.86 -3.73
CA GLY A 275 -32.28 15.32 -5.11
C GLY A 275 -31.34 16.49 -5.43
N LEU A 276 -30.90 16.59 -6.69
CA LEU A 276 -29.99 17.64 -7.15
C LEU A 276 -30.39 18.15 -8.54
N GLN A 277 -29.85 19.29 -8.95
CA GLN A 277 -30.05 19.86 -10.29
C GLN A 277 -28.73 20.35 -10.90
N LEU A 278 -28.60 20.22 -12.22
CA LEU A 278 -27.46 20.70 -12.99
C LEU A 278 -27.96 21.63 -14.12
N PRO A 279 -27.39 22.84 -14.29
CA PRO A 279 -27.66 23.65 -15.47
C PRO A 279 -27.26 22.90 -16.73
N ALA A 280 -28.16 22.80 -17.72
CA ALA A 280 -27.88 22.01 -18.92
C ALA A 280 -26.68 22.56 -19.72
N ILE A 281 -26.37 23.87 -19.62
CA ILE A 281 -25.15 24.47 -20.19
C ILE A 281 -23.86 23.87 -19.62
N TYR A 282 -23.82 23.50 -18.34
CA TYR A 282 -22.66 22.84 -17.73
C TYR A 282 -22.46 21.43 -18.31
N ALA A 283 -23.58 20.76 -18.62
CA ALA A 283 -23.59 19.44 -19.23
C ALA A 283 -23.37 19.45 -20.76
N LEU A 284 -23.37 20.63 -21.38
CA LEU A 284 -22.93 20.85 -22.77
C LEU A 284 -21.44 21.21 -22.84
N ALA A 285 -20.90 21.83 -21.78
CA ALA A 285 -19.47 22.14 -21.65
C ALA A 285 -18.62 20.93 -21.24
N SER A 286 -19.23 19.97 -20.54
CA SER A 286 -18.57 18.75 -20.10
C SER A 286 -18.34 17.77 -21.23
N GLU A 287 -17.29 16.96 -21.10
CA GLU A 287 -17.02 15.81 -21.94
C GLU A 287 -18.25 14.90 -22.03
N THR A 288 -18.85 14.80 -23.21
CA THR A 288 -19.94 13.84 -23.46
C THR A 288 -19.33 12.44 -23.53
N ALA A 289 -19.74 11.54 -22.64
CA ALA A 289 -19.36 10.14 -22.76
C ALA A 289 -20.12 9.49 -23.93
N GLN A 290 -19.41 8.79 -24.81
CA GLN A 290 -20.06 7.99 -25.85
C GLN A 290 -20.99 6.94 -25.22
N ARG A 291 -22.21 6.83 -25.76
CA ARG A 291 -23.24 5.90 -25.28
C ARG A 291 -23.36 4.74 -26.24
N PHE A 292 -23.10 3.54 -25.72
CA PHE A 292 -23.19 2.30 -26.46
C PHE A 292 -24.57 1.69 -26.24
N GLU A 293 -25.44 1.83 -27.24
CA GLU A 293 -26.79 1.28 -27.26
C GLU A 293 -26.84 0.06 -28.18
N MET A 294 -27.27 -1.08 -27.66
CA MET A 294 -27.50 -2.26 -28.48
C MET A 294 -28.78 -2.08 -29.31
N ARG A 295 -28.67 -2.20 -30.64
CA ARG A 295 -29.83 -2.17 -31.54
C ARG A 295 -29.76 -3.35 -32.52
N SER A 296 -30.91 -3.90 -32.88
CA SER A 296 -31.00 -5.13 -33.68
C SER A 296 -30.32 -5.02 -35.05
N GLY A 297 -30.46 -3.87 -35.73
CA GLY A 297 -29.93 -3.59 -37.07
C GLY A 297 -28.47 -3.13 -37.15
N LEU A 298 -27.70 -3.13 -36.06
CA LEU A 298 -26.28 -2.75 -36.09
C LEU A 298 -25.42 -3.79 -36.81
N SER A 299 -24.32 -3.32 -37.41
CA SER A 299 -23.29 -4.17 -38.02
C SER A 299 -22.59 -5.06 -36.98
N GLY A 300 -21.96 -6.15 -37.45
CA GLY A 300 -21.18 -7.04 -36.57
C GLY A 300 -20.03 -6.33 -35.84
N ALA A 301 -19.42 -5.32 -36.47
CA ALA A 301 -18.33 -4.54 -35.89
C ALA A 301 -18.82 -3.62 -34.76
N GLU A 302 -19.93 -2.89 -34.97
CA GLU A 302 -20.54 -2.05 -33.94
C GLU A 302 -21.01 -2.88 -32.75
N LYS A 303 -21.66 -4.03 -33.00
CA LYS A 303 -22.07 -4.97 -31.94
C LYS A 303 -20.89 -5.50 -31.13
N ALA A 304 -19.76 -5.80 -31.79
CA ALA A 304 -18.54 -6.22 -31.10
C ALA A 304 -17.95 -5.10 -30.23
N GLU A 305 -17.98 -3.84 -30.68
CA GLU A 305 -17.47 -2.72 -29.89
C GLU A 305 -18.38 -2.39 -28.69
N ILE A 306 -19.70 -2.52 -28.83
CA ILE A 306 -20.65 -2.42 -27.71
C ILE A 306 -20.36 -3.49 -26.64
N ILE A 307 -20.02 -4.72 -27.05
CA ILE A 307 -19.63 -5.80 -26.12
C ILE A 307 -18.29 -5.48 -25.43
N ARG A 308 -17.30 -4.92 -26.15
CA ARG A 308 -16.06 -4.44 -25.53
C ARG A 308 -16.32 -3.30 -24.54
N ALA A 309 -17.19 -2.35 -24.86
CA ALA A 309 -17.59 -1.29 -23.93
C ALA A 309 -18.21 -1.87 -22.65
N ALA A 310 -19.03 -2.92 -22.75
CA ALA A 310 -19.56 -3.64 -21.58
C ALA A 310 -18.44 -4.30 -20.74
N TYR A 311 -17.42 -4.88 -21.38
CA TYR A 311 -16.24 -5.40 -20.65
C TYR A 311 -15.44 -4.28 -19.98
N ARG A 312 -15.19 -3.17 -20.69
CA ARG A 312 -14.50 -1.99 -20.16
C ARG A 312 -15.22 -1.39 -18.94
N GLN A 313 -16.55 -1.37 -18.92
CA GLN A 313 -17.33 -0.95 -17.75
C GLN A 313 -17.26 -1.97 -16.60
N VAL A 314 -17.57 -3.25 -16.85
CA VAL A 314 -17.75 -4.26 -15.79
C VAL A 314 -16.42 -4.72 -15.19
N PHE A 315 -15.36 -4.82 -15.99
CA PHE A 315 -14.02 -5.25 -15.55
C PHE A 315 -13.00 -4.11 -15.42
N GLU A 316 -13.43 -2.86 -15.59
CA GLU A 316 -12.61 -1.63 -15.67
C GLU A 316 -11.59 -1.58 -16.82
N ARG A 317 -11.58 -2.59 -17.71
CA ARG A 317 -10.65 -2.74 -18.83
C ARG A 317 -11.12 -3.80 -19.83
N ASP A 318 -10.67 -3.73 -21.07
CA ASP A 318 -10.89 -4.80 -22.05
C ASP A 318 -10.02 -6.04 -21.73
N ILE A 319 -10.64 -7.04 -21.09
CA ILE A 319 -9.98 -8.31 -20.76
C ILE A 319 -9.87 -9.26 -21.97
N ALA A 320 -10.64 -9.07 -23.04
CA ALA A 320 -10.52 -9.84 -24.26
C ALA A 320 -9.25 -9.43 -25.01
N LYS A 321 -9.01 -8.12 -25.17
CA LYS A 321 -7.77 -7.58 -25.76
C LYS A 321 -6.54 -7.82 -24.87
N GLY A 322 -6.68 -7.71 -23.55
CA GLY A 322 -5.54 -7.79 -22.62
C GLY A 322 -5.08 -9.21 -22.26
N TYR A 323 -5.99 -10.20 -22.25
CA TYR A 323 -5.70 -11.56 -21.74
C TYR A 323 -6.29 -12.68 -22.61
N SER A 324 -6.88 -12.36 -23.77
CA SER A 324 -7.65 -13.30 -24.59
C SER A 324 -8.78 -13.99 -23.81
N GLN A 325 -9.37 -13.28 -22.83
CA GLN A 325 -10.47 -13.79 -22.00
C GLN A 325 -11.81 -13.24 -22.47
N THR A 326 -12.69 -14.14 -22.89
CA THR A 326 -14.03 -13.88 -23.39
C THR A 326 -15.07 -14.37 -22.38
N PRO A 327 -15.44 -13.57 -21.36
CA PRO A 327 -16.44 -13.98 -20.38
C PRO A 327 -17.81 -14.13 -21.05
N CYS A 328 -18.59 -15.15 -20.67
CA CYS A 328 -19.98 -15.33 -21.11
C CYS A 328 -20.16 -15.29 -22.65
N GLU A 329 -19.36 -16.07 -23.40
CA GLU A 329 -19.41 -16.15 -24.87
C GLU A 329 -20.81 -16.50 -25.42
N VAL A 330 -21.54 -17.36 -24.71
CA VAL A 330 -22.86 -17.82 -25.10
C VAL A 330 -23.87 -16.68 -24.98
N GLU A 331 -23.83 -15.94 -23.88
CA GLU A 331 -24.68 -14.78 -23.62
C GLU A 331 -24.32 -13.60 -24.54
N ALA A 332 -23.03 -13.40 -24.84
CA ALA A 332 -22.58 -12.44 -25.85
C ALA A 332 -23.12 -12.79 -27.25
N SER A 333 -23.11 -14.07 -27.62
CA SER A 333 -23.69 -14.57 -28.87
C SER A 333 -25.21 -14.39 -28.91
N GLN A 334 -25.91 -14.61 -27.79
CA GLN A 334 -27.35 -14.37 -27.66
C GLN A 334 -27.71 -12.88 -27.75
N LEU A 335 -26.87 -11.99 -27.20
CA LEU A 335 -26.99 -10.54 -27.31
C LEU A 335 -26.84 -10.08 -28.77
N VAL A 336 -25.84 -10.57 -29.51
CA VAL A 336 -25.66 -10.28 -30.95
C VAL A 336 -26.89 -10.70 -31.78
N GLN A 337 -27.51 -11.83 -31.40
CA GLN A 337 -28.75 -12.36 -31.98
C GLN A 337 -30.03 -11.65 -31.51
N GLY A 338 -29.95 -10.72 -30.55
CA GLY A 338 -31.11 -10.02 -29.99
C GLY A 338 -32.04 -10.90 -29.13
N LYS A 339 -31.56 -12.07 -28.66
CA LYS A 339 -32.32 -12.98 -27.78
C LYS A 339 -32.23 -12.59 -26.30
N LEU A 340 -31.28 -11.73 -25.96
CA LEU A 340 -30.89 -11.36 -24.60
C LEU A 340 -30.55 -9.86 -24.62
N SER A 341 -31.12 -9.07 -23.70
CA SER A 341 -30.93 -7.62 -23.66
C SER A 341 -29.62 -7.22 -22.98
N MET A 342 -29.14 -6.00 -23.20
CA MET A 342 -27.90 -5.52 -22.58
C MET A 342 -27.95 -5.60 -21.04
N ARG A 343 -29.11 -5.33 -20.42
CA ARG A 343 -29.30 -5.52 -18.96
C ARG A 343 -29.01 -6.95 -18.51
N GLU A 344 -29.54 -7.93 -19.23
CA GLU A 344 -29.34 -9.34 -18.91
C GLU A 344 -27.90 -9.80 -19.17
N PHE A 345 -27.23 -9.22 -20.18
CA PHE A 345 -25.82 -9.48 -20.42
C PHE A 345 -24.94 -8.97 -19.27
N ILE A 346 -25.18 -7.74 -18.81
CA ILE A 346 -24.49 -7.17 -17.64
C ILE A 346 -24.76 -8.01 -16.37
N ARG A 347 -25.97 -8.58 -16.22
CA ARG A 347 -26.29 -9.52 -15.12
C ARG A 347 -25.50 -10.82 -15.23
N ALA A 348 -25.36 -11.40 -16.42
CA ALA A 348 -24.53 -12.59 -16.64
C ALA A 348 -23.05 -12.30 -16.32
N LEU A 349 -22.50 -11.18 -16.82
CA LEU A 349 -21.12 -10.77 -16.54
C LEU A 349 -20.88 -10.56 -15.04
N GLY A 350 -21.82 -9.95 -14.31
CA GLY A 350 -21.70 -9.77 -12.85
C GLY A 350 -21.75 -11.07 -12.03
N LYS A 351 -22.34 -12.14 -12.59
CA LYS A 351 -22.38 -13.49 -12.01
C LYS A 351 -21.25 -14.41 -12.50
N SER A 352 -20.46 -13.96 -13.47
CA SER A 352 -19.36 -14.73 -14.06
C SER A 352 -18.29 -15.14 -13.04
N LYS A 353 -17.55 -16.21 -13.37
CA LYS A 353 -16.41 -16.67 -12.58
C LYS A 353 -15.30 -15.63 -12.56
N GLU A 354 -15.12 -14.93 -13.68
CA GLU A 354 -14.11 -13.92 -13.94
C GLU A 354 -14.34 -12.68 -13.07
N TYR A 355 -15.60 -12.22 -12.96
CA TYR A 355 -15.95 -11.11 -12.08
C TYR A 355 -15.78 -11.52 -10.61
N ARG A 356 -16.17 -12.75 -10.25
CA ARG A 356 -15.99 -13.27 -8.89
C ARG A 356 -14.52 -13.41 -8.48
N THR A 357 -13.62 -13.87 -9.35
CA THR A 357 -12.19 -13.99 -9.01
C THR A 357 -11.51 -12.63 -8.89
N GLN A 358 -11.88 -11.67 -9.75
CA GLN A 358 -11.28 -10.33 -9.75
C GLN A 358 -11.82 -9.43 -8.64
N PHE A 359 -13.14 -9.30 -8.51
CA PHE A 359 -13.82 -8.26 -7.70
C PHE A 359 -14.56 -8.77 -6.46
N TYR A 360 -14.65 -10.08 -6.24
CA TYR A 360 -15.24 -10.65 -5.02
C TYR A 360 -14.20 -11.34 -4.14
N GLY A 361 -13.50 -12.36 -4.65
CA GLY A 361 -12.64 -13.24 -3.85
C GLY A 361 -11.43 -12.57 -3.19
N ARG A 362 -11.00 -11.40 -3.68
CA ARG A 362 -9.85 -10.64 -3.17
C ARG A 362 -10.22 -9.57 -2.14
N PHE A 363 -11.51 -9.28 -1.95
CA PHE A 363 -12.00 -8.10 -1.24
C PHE A 363 -12.93 -8.44 -0.09
N VAL A 364 -12.99 -7.57 0.91
CA VAL A 364 -14.00 -7.64 1.97
C VAL A 364 -15.38 -7.25 1.42
N ASN A 365 -16.46 -7.86 1.93
CA ASN A 365 -17.85 -7.57 1.49
C ASN A 365 -18.16 -6.06 1.42
N SER A 366 -17.64 -5.26 2.36
CA SER A 366 -17.78 -3.80 2.33
C SER A 366 -17.20 -3.15 1.07
N ARG A 367 -16.04 -3.63 0.58
CA ARG A 367 -15.38 -3.13 -0.63
C ARG A 367 -16.02 -3.68 -1.90
N VAL A 368 -16.50 -4.93 -1.87
CA VAL A 368 -17.30 -5.54 -2.94
C VAL A 368 -18.54 -4.68 -3.25
N VAL A 369 -19.26 -4.21 -2.23
CA VAL A 369 -20.42 -3.32 -2.42
C VAL A 369 -20.01 -2.03 -3.14
N GLU A 370 -18.92 -1.38 -2.72
CA GLU A 370 -18.45 -0.13 -3.32
C GLU A 370 -18.05 -0.28 -4.79
N LEU A 371 -17.39 -1.39 -5.13
CA LEU A 371 -17.01 -1.72 -6.50
C LEU A 371 -18.25 -2.07 -7.35
N ALA A 372 -19.18 -2.88 -6.83
CA ALA A 372 -20.42 -3.21 -7.55
C ALA A 372 -21.26 -1.97 -7.92
N TYR A 373 -21.30 -0.94 -7.06
CA TYR A 373 -21.93 0.34 -7.38
C TYR A 373 -21.21 1.08 -8.54
N ARG A 374 -19.88 0.98 -8.63
CA ARG A 374 -19.11 1.49 -9.77
C ARG A 374 -19.48 0.75 -11.07
N HIS A 375 -19.44 -0.58 -11.06
CA HIS A 375 -19.59 -1.38 -12.29
C HIS A 375 -21.03 -1.38 -12.81
N PHE A 376 -22.04 -1.58 -11.95
CA PHE A 376 -23.43 -1.78 -12.38
C PHE A 376 -24.26 -0.48 -12.39
N LEU A 377 -23.92 0.50 -11.55
CA LEU A 377 -24.65 1.78 -11.46
C LEU A 377 -23.81 2.99 -11.91
N GLY A 378 -22.53 2.82 -12.25
CA GLY A 378 -21.69 3.91 -12.74
C GLY A 378 -21.42 5.01 -11.70
N ARG A 379 -21.68 4.79 -10.40
CA ARG A 379 -21.57 5.81 -9.35
C ARG A 379 -21.05 5.29 -8.02
N GLY A 380 -20.69 6.22 -7.14
CA GLY A 380 -20.47 5.92 -5.72
C GLY A 380 -21.78 5.75 -4.94
N ILE A 381 -21.64 5.22 -3.73
CA ILE A 381 -22.73 5.10 -2.75
C ILE A 381 -23.04 6.49 -2.17
N SER A 382 -24.32 6.88 -2.10
CA SER A 382 -24.74 8.22 -1.65
C SER A 382 -24.77 8.35 -0.13
N SER A 383 -25.15 7.29 0.60
CA SER A 383 -25.37 7.36 2.06
C SER A 383 -25.04 6.06 2.80
N LEU A 384 -24.93 6.16 4.14
CA LEU A 384 -24.68 5.02 5.02
C LEU A 384 -25.84 4.01 5.04
N GLU A 385 -27.07 4.44 4.81
CA GLU A 385 -28.26 3.58 4.79
C GLU A 385 -28.36 2.78 3.50
N GLU A 386 -28.00 3.41 2.37
CA GLU A 386 -27.81 2.71 1.09
C GLU A 386 -26.72 1.62 1.21
N PHE A 387 -25.57 1.96 1.82
CA PHE A 387 -24.53 0.98 2.12
C PHE A 387 -25.04 -0.18 3.00
N ARG A 388 -25.75 0.12 4.10
CA ARG A 388 -26.26 -0.91 5.03
C ARG A 388 -27.23 -1.88 4.34
N LYS A 389 -28.10 -1.39 3.47
CA LYS A 389 -29.03 -2.22 2.69
C LYS A 389 -28.28 -3.14 1.72
N ALA A 390 -27.34 -2.60 0.94
CA ALA A 390 -26.54 -3.41 0.01
C ALA A 390 -25.66 -4.43 0.74
N PHE A 391 -25.07 -4.04 1.87
CA PHE A 391 -24.23 -4.91 2.70
C PHE A 391 -25.01 -6.08 3.34
N SER A 392 -26.26 -5.87 3.76
CA SER A 392 -27.10 -6.97 4.28
C SER A 392 -27.45 -7.97 3.19
N ILE A 393 -27.69 -7.50 1.96
CA ILE A 393 -27.93 -8.36 0.78
C ILE A 393 -26.70 -9.23 0.49
N VAL A 394 -25.50 -8.65 0.37
CA VAL A 394 -24.26 -9.43 0.17
C VAL A 394 -24.03 -10.44 1.29
N SER A 395 -24.28 -10.04 2.53
CA SER A 395 -24.04 -10.89 3.69
C SER A 395 -25.00 -12.09 3.78
N ASN A 396 -26.21 -11.96 3.24
CA ASN A 396 -27.24 -12.99 3.30
C ASN A 396 -27.36 -13.83 2.01
N GLN A 397 -27.16 -13.22 0.84
CA GLN A 397 -27.39 -13.81 -0.48
C GLN A 397 -26.11 -13.92 -1.34
N GLY A 398 -24.98 -13.45 -0.84
CA GLY A 398 -23.71 -13.42 -1.57
C GLY A 398 -23.70 -12.45 -2.75
N LEU A 399 -22.75 -12.66 -3.66
CA LEU A 399 -22.55 -11.81 -4.83
C LEU A 399 -23.78 -11.76 -5.75
N ASN A 400 -24.34 -12.92 -6.08
CA ASN A 400 -25.40 -13.03 -7.10
C ASN A 400 -26.65 -12.23 -6.69
N GLY A 401 -27.05 -12.31 -5.41
CA GLY A 401 -28.17 -11.52 -4.88
C GLY A 401 -27.93 -10.01 -4.90
N LEU A 402 -26.69 -9.55 -4.67
CA LEU A 402 -26.36 -8.13 -4.83
C LEU A 402 -26.51 -7.69 -6.30
N VAL A 403 -25.94 -8.45 -7.24
CA VAL A 403 -26.01 -8.14 -8.68
C VAL A 403 -27.47 -8.06 -9.14
N ASP A 404 -28.30 -9.03 -8.74
CA ASP A 404 -29.73 -9.03 -9.07
C ASP A 404 -30.48 -7.83 -8.50
N VAL A 405 -30.25 -7.46 -7.23
CA VAL A 405 -30.94 -6.30 -6.62
C VAL A 405 -30.48 -4.97 -7.22
N LEU A 406 -29.21 -4.81 -7.60
CA LEU A 406 -28.72 -3.59 -8.24
C LEU A 406 -29.29 -3.42 -9.66
N ILE A 407 -29.31 -4.50 -10.45
CA ILE A 407 -29.77 -4.47 -11.84
C ILE A 407 -31.31 -4.40 -11.94
N ASN A 408 -32.03 -5.00 -10.99
CA ASN A 408 -33.49 -4.88 -10.87
C ASN A 408 -33.93 -3.57 -10.20
N GLY A 409 -33.00 -2.70 -9.83
CA GLY A 409 -33.31 -1.40 -9.23
C GLY A 409 -33.96 -0.45 -10.25
N ALA A 410 -35.01 0.25 -9.84
CA ALA A 410 -35.69 1.26 -10.67
C ALA A 410 -34.72 2.35 -11.20
N GLU A 411 -33.64 2.64 -10.48
CA GLU A 411 -32.56 3.50 -10.95
C GLU A 411 -31.86 2.95 -12.19
N TYR A 412 -31.51 1.66 -12.22
CA TYR A 412 -30.86 1.06 -13.39
C TYR A 412 -31.74 1.18 -14.63
N ALA A 413 -33.03 0.84 -14.48
CA ALA A 413 -34.02 0.95 -15.55
C ALA A 413 -34.22 2.41 -16.02
N GLN A 414 -34.19 3.40 -15.11
CA GLN A 414 -34.32 4.81 -15.46
C GLN A 414 -33.06 5.39 -16.15
N THR A 415 -31.86 4.94 -15.75
CA THR A 415 -30.58 5.50 -16.24
C THR A 415 -30.07 4.83 -17.52
N PHE A 416 -30.26 3.51 -17.66
CA PHE A 416 -29.68 2.70 -18.74
C PHE A 416 -30.74 1.95 -19.58
N GLY A 417 -31.94 1.73 -19.03
CA GLY A 417 -32.99 0.93 -19.68
C GLY A 417 -32.59 -0.54 -19.80
N GLU A 418 -32.89 -1.15 -20.95
CA GLU A 418 -32.51 -2.54 -21.26
C GLU A 418 -31.42 -2.67 -22.33
N GLU A 419 -31.19 -1.62 -23.14
CA GLU A 419 -30.30 -1.65 -24.32
C GLU A 419 -28.97 -0.90 -24.15
N THR A 420 -28.88 0.05 -23.19
CA THR A 420 -27.67 0.87 -23.02
C THR A 420 -26.67 0.15 -22.12
N VAL A 421 -25.39 0.13 -22.53
CA VAL A 421 -24.29 -0.28 -21.67
C VAL A 421 -24.18 0.73 -20.50
N PRO A 422 -24.04 0.28 -19.24
CA PRO A 422 -23.80 1.19 -18.12
C PRO A 422 -22.53 2.01 -18.31
N TYR A 423 -22.57 3.28 -17.93
CA TYR A 423 -21.46 4.22 -18.09
C TYR A 423 -21.17 4.94 -16.76
N LEU A 424 -19.96 5.49 -16.62
CA LEU A 424 -19.57 6.26 -15.44
C LEU A 424 -20.29 7.61 -15.41
N ARG A 425 -20.93 7.91 -14.28
CA ARG A 425 -21.68 9.14 -14.05
C ARG A 425 -20.80 10.15 -13.31
N ASP A 426 -19.82 10.68 -14.03
CA ASP A 426 -18.85 11.64 -13.49
C ASP A 426 -19.35 13.11 -13.58
N LEU A 427 -18.47 14.11 -13.48
CA LEU A 427 -18.85 15.50 -13.66
C LEU A 427 -19.46 15.73 -15.05
N GLY A 428 -20.55 16.51 -15.13
CA GLY A 428 -21.15 16.92 -16.40
C GLY A 428 -22.39 16.12 -16.79
N GLU A 429 -22.32 14.79 -16.71
CA GLU A 429 -23.49 13.94 -17.02
C GLU A 429 -24.64 14.16 -16.02
N GLU A 430 -24.33 14.09 -14.72
CA GLU A 430 -25.27 14.28 -13.60
C GLU A 430 -24.77 15.32 -12.57
N ALA A 431 -25.70 15.84 -11.77
CA ALA A 431 -25.40 16.65 -10.60
C ALA A 431 -24.75 15.80 -9.48
N GLN A 432 -23.61 16.28 -8.96
CA GLN A 432 -22.72 15.51 -8.08
C GLN A 432 -22.90 15.88 -6.61
N GLU A 433 -22.94 14.86 -5.74
CA GLU A 433 -23.16 15.03 -4.29
C GLU A 433 -21.85 15.37 -3.55
N SER A 434 -21.88 16.38 -2.68
CA SER A 434 -20.69 16.85 -1.94
C SER A 434 -20.19 15.85 -0.89
N ALA A 435 -21.09 15.13 -0.22
CA ALA A 435 -20.77 14.20 0.88
C ALA A 435 -19.80 13.08 0.47
N GLY A 436 -19.86 12.61 -0.78
CA GLY A 436 -19.00 11.53 -1.30
C GLY A 436 -17.83 12.01 -2.17
N TRP A 437 -17.64 13.32 -2.35
CA TRP A 437 -16.85 13.90 -3.46
C TRP A 437 -15.51 13.21 -3.74
N GLY A 438 -14.60 13.19 -2.75
CA GLY A 438 -13.27 12.61 -2.92
C GLY A 438 -13.27 11.08 -3.09
N SER A 439 -14.24 10.39 -2.50
CA SER A 439 -14.39 8.92 -2.65
C SER A 439 -14.90 8.58 -4.04
N ASN A 440 -15.85 9.33 -4.60
CA ASN A 440 -16.35 9.16 -5.97
C ASN A 440 -15.22 9.27 -7.01
N ARG A 441 -14.40 10.33 -6.92
CA ARG A 441 -13.28 10.52 -7.87
C ARG A 441 -12.11 9.57 -7.67
N ARG A 442 -11.99 8.90 -6.50
CA ARG A 442 -11.07 7.75 -6.35
C ARG A 442 -11.66 6.48 -6.94
N LEU A 443 -12.97 6.25 -6.76
CA LEU A 443 -13.67 5.06 -7.26
C LEU A 443 -13.65 4.96 -8.79
N PHE A 444 -13.73 6.08 -9.51
CA PHE A 444 -13.72 6.07 -10.98
C PHE A 444 -12.34 5.84 -11.62
N ARG A 445 -11.25 5.90 -10.86
CA ARG A 445 -9.89 5.65 -11.37
C ARG A 445 -9.61 4.15 -11.48
N PHE A 446 -8.78 3.76 -12.45
CA PHE A 446 -8.17 2.42 -12.54
C PHE A 446 -7.44 1.99 -11.27
N SER A 447 -7.08 2.94 -10.39
CA SER A 447 -6.44 2.64 -9.10
C SER A 447 -7.40 2.10 -8.04
N ALA A 448 -8.72 2.18 -8.25
CA ALA A 448 -9.72 1.82 -7.26
C ALA A 448 -9.62 0.36 -6.78
N PRO A 449 -9.41 -0.67 -7.63
CA PRO A 449 -9.25 -2.05 -7.17
C PRO A 449 -8.00 -2.29 -6.33
N PHE A 450 -7.00 -1.41 -6.36
CA PHE A 450 -5.81 -1.54 -5.50
C PHE A 450 -6.05 -1.01 -4.07
N GLU A 451 -7.09 -0.19 -3.85
CA GLU A 451 -7.55 0.18 -2.50
C GLU A 451 -8.41 -0.96 -1.92
N SER A 452 -7.81 -1.80 -1.07
CA SER A 452 -8.49 -2.90 -0.38
C SER A 452 -9.41 -2.43 0.77
N ALA A 453 -9.10 -1.28 1.37
CA ALA A 453 -9.88 -0.71 2.45
C ALA A 453 -11.18 -0.06 1.92
N PRO A 454 -12.35 -0.32 2.55
CA PRO A 454 -13.61 0.27 2.11
C PRO A 454 -13.62 1.78 2.40
N GLN A 455 -14.04 2.59 1.43
CA GLN A 455 -13.91 4.05 1.45
C GLN A 455 -15.17 4.78 1.95
N TYR A 456 -16.36 4.25 1.70
CA TYR A 456 -17.64 4.95 1.90
C TYR A 456 -18.19 4.72 3.30
N VAL A 457 -18.24 3.47 3.76
CA VAL A 457 -18.74 3.13 5.10
C VAL A 457 -17.92 3.80 6.19
N THR A 458 -16.60 3.84 6.04
CA THR A 458 -15.67 4.51 6.96
C THR A 458 -15.85 6.02 6.97
N LEU A 459 -16.04 6.64 5.79
CA LEU A 459 -16.27 8.08 5.66
C LEU A 459 -17.60 8.49 6.30
N TYR A 460 -18.69 7.81 5.94
CA TYR A 460 -20.03 8.15 6.44
C TYR A 460 -20.23 7.78 7.91
N ALA A 461 -19.49 6.79 8.43
CA ALA A 461 -19.39 6.58 9.88
C ALA A 461 -18.63 7.71 10.57
N ALA A 462 -17.48 8.12 10.01
CA ALA A 462 -16.64 9.17 10.59
C ALA A 462 -17.35 10.54 10.63
N TYR A 463 -18.17 10.90 9.63
CA TYR A 463 -19.01 12.11 9.70
C TYR A 463 -20.02 12.12 10.85
N ARG A 464 -20.39 10.95 11.40
CA ARG A 464 -21.29 10.81 12.56
C ARG A 464 -20.52 10.60 13.87
N GLN A 465 -19.20 10.65 13.85
CA GLN A 465 -18.30 10.43 14.99
C GLN A 465 -17.44 11.68 15.26
N PRO A 466 -16.93 11.86 16.50
CA PRO A 466 -15.92 12.88 16.79
C PRO A 466 -14.62 12.63 16.01
N LEU A 467 -13.69 13.59 16.07
CA LEU A 467 -12.34 13.44 15.49
C LEU A 467 -11.68 12.13 15.97
N GLY A 468 -11.20 11.33 15.03
CA GLY A 468 -10.51 10.08 15.32
C GLY A 468 -9.11 10.28 15.90
N ASP A 469 -8.64 9.35 16.73
CA ASP A 469 -7.25 9.33 17.22
C ASP A 469 -6.27 9.05 16.08
N GLN A 470 -5.63 10.12 15.60
CA GLN A 470 -4.51 10.07 14.67
C GLN A 470 -3.69 11.36 14.76
N HIS A 471 -2.49 11.35 14.20
CA HIS A 471 -1.69 12.56 14.01
C HIS A 471 -2.45 13.66 13.24
N VAL A 472 -2.17 14.94 13.57
CA VAL A 472 -2.81 16.15 12.99
C VAL A 472 -2.78 16.14 11.45
N TYR A 473 -1.63 15.81 10.88
CA TYR A 473 -1.43 15.70 9.42
C TYR A 473 -1.92 14.37 8.80
N GLY A 474 -2.71 13.57 9.53
CA GLY A 474 -3.22 12.26 9.14
C GLY A 474 -2.38 11.09 9.65
N GLY A 475 -3.03 9.94 9.90
CA GLY A 475 -2.47 8.76 10.55
C GLY A 475 -1.32 8.06 9.79
N GLY A 476 -1.01 8.49 8.57
CA GLY A 476 0.22 8.14 7.85
C GLY A 476 1.50 8.77 8.42
N ASN A 477 1.37 9.72 9.36
CA ASN A 477 2.50 10.40 10.02
C ASN A 477 2.79 9.90 11.44
N ASP A 478 1.98 9.00 11.99
CA ASP A 478 2.31 8.25 13.19
C ASP A 478 3.27 7.09 12.85
N PRO A 479 4.48 7.02 13.43
CA PRO A 479 5.28 5.81 13.35
C PRO A 479 4.64 4.67 14.15
N ILE A 480 4.90 3.43 13.76
CA ILE A 480 4.49 2.23 14.51
C ILE A 480 5.35 2.15 15.79
N GLY A 481 4.71 1.96 16.95
CA GLY A 481 5.37 1.90 18.28
C GLY A 481 6.26 0.68 18.55
N ASN A 482 7.23 0.43 17.67
CA ASN A 482 8.27 -0.59 17.76
C ASN A 482 9.52 -0.06 18.51
N GLN A 483 10.35 -0.98 19.03
CA GLN A 483 11.60 -0.61 19.72
C GLN A 483 12.62 0.04 18.78
N TYR A 484 12.72 -0.42 17.53
CA TYR A 484 13.71 0.02 16.55
C TYR A 484 13.07 0.66 15.30
N GLY A 485 13.81 1.56 14.67
CA GLY A 485 13.46 2.16 13.38
C GLY A 485 12.38 3.23 13.42
N ALA A 486 12.05 3.73 12.23
CA ALA A 486 11.03 4.75 11.97
C ALA A 486 10.10 4.28 10.84
N ILE A 487 9.30 3.26 11.15
CA ILE A 487 8.40 2.61 10.19
C ILE A 487 7.05 3.32 10.22
N PHE A 488 6.61 3.83 9.08
CA PHE A 488 5.32 4.50 8.91
C PHE A 488 4.41 3.65 8.01
N PRO A 489 3.09 3.60 8.30
CA PRO A 489 2.14 3.00 7.36
C PRO A 489 2.07 3.85 6.07
N SER A 490 1.86 3.20 4.92
CA SER A 490 1.68 3.94 3.67
C SER A 490 0.35 4.71 3.67
N ALA A 491 0.33 5.86 3.00
CA ALA A 491 -0.88 6.70 2.95
C ALA A 491 -2.07 6.05 2.21
N THR A 492 -1.80 4.98 1.46
CA THR A 492 -2.78 4.20 0.67
C THR A 492 -3.21 2.89 1.33
N ALA A 493 -2.54 2.43 2.41
CA ALA A 493 -2.84 1.14 3.03
C ALA A 493 -4.21 1.09 3.73
N SER A 494 -4.71 2.21 4.25
CA SER A 494 -6.00 2.25 4.93
C SER A 494 -6.68 3.61 4.83
N VAL A 495 -7.99 3.64 5.10
CA VAL A 495 -8.71 4.92 5.28
C VAL A 495 -8.28 5.64 6.56
N SER A 496 -7.82 4.90 7.58
CA SER A 496 -7.33 5.46 8.84
C SER A 496 -5.97 6.16 8.77
N THR A 497 -5.29 6.17 7.61
CA THR A 497 -4.13 7.04 7.37
C THR A 497 -4.49 8.37 6.71
N ARG A 498 -5.75 8.58 6.31
CA ARG A 498 -6.20 9.80 5.63
C ARG A 498 -6.28 11.00 6.60
N PRO A 499 -5.91 12.22 6.17
CA PRO A 499 -5.99 13.41 7.00
C PRO A 499 -7.44 13.74 7.39
N ALA A 500 -7.62 14.12 8.65
CA ALA A 500 -8.86 14.73 9.15
C ALA A 500 -8.62 16.24 9.38
N PRO A 501 -9.67 17.08 9.37
CA PRO A 501 -9.54 18.53 9.56
C PRO A 501 -9.29 18.88 11.04
N PHE A 502 -8.05 18.72 11.50
CA PHE A 502 -7.62 19.19 12.82
C PHE A 502 -7.37 20.71 12.83
N GLY A 503 -7.98 21.39 13.80
CA GLY A 503 -7.68 22.81 14.12
C GLY A 503 -6.31 22.99 14.77
N TYR A 504 -5.86 24.25 14.87
CA TYR A 504 -4.57 24.59 15.45
C TYR A 504 -4.47 24.22 16.94
N ASP A 505 -5.47 24.60 17.73
CA ASP A 505 -5.54 24.36 19.18
C ASP A 505 -6.00 22.93 19.55
N THR A 506 -5.88 21.97 18.62
CA THR A 506 -6.20 20.57 18.91
C THR A 506 -5.11 19.91 19.75
N ARG A 507 -5.53 19.08 20.72
CA ARG A 507 -4.65 18.32 21.61
C ARG A 507 -5.08 16.85 21.62
N ARG A 508 -4.14 15.95 21.32
CA ARG A 508 -4.30 14.50 21.26
C ARG A 508 -4.28 13.90 22.66
N LEU A 509 -5.14 12.91 22.88
CA LEU A 509 -5.15 12.12 24.12
C LEU A 509 -3.99 11.12 24.11
N LEU A 510 -3.04 11.29 25.03
CA LEU A 510 -1.89 10.41 25.19
C LEU A 510 -2.10 9.47 26.39
N VAL A 511 -1.70 8.20 26.26
CA VAL A 511 -1.80 7.19 27.33
C VAL A 511 -0.45 7.06 28.02
N SER A 512 -0.43 7.14 29.36
CA SER A 512 0.80 6.95 30.13
C SER A 512 1.30 5.51 30.10
N ASN A 513 2.58 5.31 29.82
CA ASN A 513 3.24 4.00 29.81
C ASN A 513 3.62 3.55 31.23
N GLY A 514 2.62 3.25 32.07
CA GLY A 514 2.82 2.75 33.43
C GLY A 514 3.31 3.79 34.46
N LEU A 515 3.18 5.09 34.20
CA LEU A 515 3.61 6.16 35.11
C LEU A 515 2.75 6.26 36.39
N THR A 516 3.31 6.69 37.51
CA THR A 516 2.60 7.02 38.75
C THR A 516 1.83 8.32 38.59
N GLN A 517 0.49 8.29 38.76
CA GLN A 517 -0.40 9.46 38.83
C GLN A 517 0.08 10.66 37.96
N PRO A 518 0.18 10.50 36.61
CA PRO A 518 0.50 11.62 35.76
C PRO A 518 -0.53 12.73 35.99
N GLY A 519 -0.07 13.94 36.32
CA GLY A 519 -0.95 15.08 36.55
C GLY A 519 -1.65 15.54 35.28
N GLN A 520 -2.31 16.70 35.36
CA GLN A 520 -2.90 17.35 34.19
C GLN A 520 -1.85 17.49 33.07
N MET A 521 -2.23 17.19 31.83
CA MET A 521 -1.30 17.23 30.69
C MET A 521 -0.64 18.61 30.58
N ASP A 522 0.70 18.61 30.47
CA ASP A 522 1.56 19.80 30.46
C ASP A 522 1.71 20.53 31.83
N SER A 523 1.30 19.90 32.94
CA SER A 523 1.65 20.39 34.30
C SER A 523 3.06 19.95 34.74
N PRO A 524 3.65 20.60 35.76
CA PRO A 524 4.90 20.12 36.37
C PRO A 524 4.79 18.69 36.92
N GLN A 525 3.62 18.25 37.40
CA GLN A 525 3.42 16.87 37.86
C GLN A 525 3.38 15.86 36.68
N PHE A 526 2.94 16.28 35.50
CA PHE A 526 3.03 15.46 34.29
C PHE A 526 4.49 15.25 33.88
N ARG A 527 5.31 16.32 33.92
CA ARG A 527 6.73 16.29 33.57
C ARG A 527 7.58 15.49 34.60
N SER A 528 7.36 15.70 35.89
CA SER A 528 8.10 15.01 36.97
C SER A 528 7.68 13.54 37.20
N SER A 529 6.63 13.06 36.52
CA SER A 529 6.09 11.71 36.73
C SER A 529 7.10 10.57 36.43
N ARG A 530 7.02 9.49 37.21
CA ARG A 530 7.98 8.37 37.18
C ARG A 530 7.29 7.03 36.87
N PRO A 531 7.97 6.07 36.22
CA PRO A 531 7.42 4.73 36.00
C PRO A 531 7.12 3.97 37.29
N ARG A 532 6.02 3.20 37.29
CA ARG A 532 5.77 2.11 38.24
C ARG A 532 6.57 0.87 37.81
N ARG A 533 6.53 -0.19 38.63
CA ARG A 533 7.09 -1.52 38.32
C ARG A 533 6.58 -2.14 36.98
N LEU A 534 5.44 -1.68 36.47
CA LEU A 534 4.87 -2.11 35.18
C LEU A 534 5.16 -1.14 34.01
N GLY A 535 5.90 -0.05 34.26
CA GLY A 535 6.37 0.88 33.22
C GLY A 535 7.78 0.52 32.73
N PRO A 536 8.39 1.37 31.88
CA PRO A 536 9.74 1.15 31.37
C PRO A 536 10.79 1.22 32.48
N THR A 537 11.88 0.47 32.31
CA THR A 537 13.04 0.49 33.20
C THR A 537 13.79 1.82 33.10
N VAL A 538 13.89 2.54 34.22
CA VAL A 538 14.65 3.80 34.30
C VAL A 538 16.11 3.49 34.56
N VAL A 539 16.99 3.93 33.66
CA VAL A 539 18.45 3.82 33.80
C VAL A 539 19.01 5.19 34.16
N ARG A 540 19.88 5.25 35.19
CA ARG A 540 20.52 6.49 35.66
C ARG A 540 22.02 6.30 35.79
N LEU A 541 22.78 7.36 35.49
CA LEU A 541 24.19 7.46 35.80
C LEU A 541 24.36 7.78 37.30
N GLN A 542 24.64 6.76 38.11
CA GLN A 542 24.93 6.96 39.53
C GLN A 542 26.42 7.22 39.74
N GLN A 543 26.79 8.47 39.99
CA GLN A 543 28.07 8.76 40.65
C GLN A 543 27.95 8.32 42.12
N ILE A 544 28.74 7.32 42.51
CA ILE A 544 28.80 6.90 43.91
C ILE A 544 29.52 8.00 44.69
N ALA A 545 28.77 8.74 45.51
CA ALA A 545 29.35 9.74 46.39
C ALA A 545 30.31 9.08 47.38
N THR A 546 31.58 9.49 47.37
CA THR A 546 32.58 9.11 48.37
C THR A 546 32.14 9.60 49.75
N GLY A 547 31.58 8.72 50.56
CA GLY A 547 30.85 9.10 51.79
C GLY A 547 30.92 8.03 52.87
N GLY A 548 32.13 7.67 53.30
CA GLY A 548 32.37 6.66 54.33
C GLY A 548 33.84 6.59 54.76
N ASN A 549 34.27 7.59 55.53
CA ASN A 549 35.61 7.72 56.14
C ASN A 549 36.84 7.63 55.20
N SER A 550 37.26 8.78 54.67
CA SER A 550 38.65 9.00 54.23
C SER A 550 39.30 10.14 55.03
N ILE A 551 40.21 9.80 55.94
CA ILE A 551 41.18 10.76 56.49
C ILE A 551 42.25 10.97 55.40
N PRO A 552 42.53 12.21 54.97
CA PRO A 552 43.42 12.44 53.84
C PRO A 552 44.89 12.28 54.26
N ARG A 553 45.66 11.52 53.48
CA ARG A 553 47.12 11.65 53.44
C ARG A 553 47.60 11.95 52.02
N ARG A 554 48.12 13.18 51.90
CA ARG A 554 49.14 13.70 50.99
C ARG A 554 49.54 12.79 49.81
N ALA A 555 49.30 13.29 48.59
CA ALA A 555 49.80 12.79 47.30
C ALA A 555 49.35 11.37 46.87
N GLY A 556 48.21 11.30 46.19
CA GLY A 556 47.73 10.11 45.48
C GLY A 556 46.50 10.43 44.63
N GLN A 557 46.46 9.94 43.38
CA GLN A 557 45.35 10.13 42.44
C GLN A 557 44.04 9.49 42.97
N PRO A 558 42.85 10.03 42.67
CA PRO A 558 41.58 9.41 43.05
C PRO A 558 41.40 8.07 42.29
N SER A 559 41.14 7.01 43.03
CA SER A 559 41.06 5.65 42.50
C SER A 559 39.72 5.36 41.83
N ILE A 560 39.68 5.44 40.50
CA ILE A 560 38.65 4.78 39.69
C ILE A 560 38.91 3.27 39.74
N ARG A 561 37.97 2.48 40.28
CA ARG A 561 37.73 1.06 39.92
C ARG A 561 36.53 0.50 40.68
N GLY A 562 35.50 0.10 39.93
CA GLY A 562 34.25 -0.48 40.45
C GLY A 562 33.00 -0.12 39.65
N THR A 563 33.04 0.93 38.82
CA THR A 563 31.87 1.53 38.15
C THR A 563 31.80 1.30 36.64
N GLU A 564 32.86 0.84 35.98
CA GLU A 564 32.94 0.72 34.50
C GLU A 564 31.82 -0.15 33.88
N SER A 565 31.40 -1.22 34.58
CA SER A 565 30.31 -2.08 34.12
C SER A 565 28.94 -1.39 34.19
N SER A 566 28.75 -0.45 35.12
CA SER A 566 27.50 0.30 35.26
C SER A 566 27.43 1.49 34.31
N THR A 567 28.54 2.22 34.11
CA THR A 567 28.63 3.28 33.08
C THR A 567 28.40 2.71 31.68
N GLN A 568 29.02 1.57 31.36
CA GLN A 568 28.84 0.92 30.06
C GLN A 568 27.43 0.33 29.86
N ALA A 569 26.70 0.01 30.93
CA ALA A 569 25.28 -0.32 30.85
C ALA A 569 24.42 0.92 30.53
N VAL A 570 24.75 2.08 31.11
CA VAL A 570 24.10 3.38 30.80
C VAL A 570 24.35 3.78 29.34
N ILE A 571 25.60 3.68 28.86
CA ILE A 571 25.98 3.97 27.46
C ILE A 571 25.17 3.09 26.49
N LYS A 572 25.11 1.78 26.73
CA LYS A 572 24.27 0.86 25.92
C LYS A 572 22.80 1.25 25.94
N ALA A 573 22.25 1.65 27.10
CA ALA A 573 20.87 2.10 27.22
C ALA A 573 20.59 3.39 26.43
N VAL A 574 21.54 4.35 26.40
CA VAL A 574 21.44 5.57 25.58
C VAL A 574 21.33 5.22 24.09
N TYR A 575 22.19 4.34 23.56
CA TYR A 575 22.07 3.93 22.16
C TYR A 575 20.76 3.20 21.87
N VAL A 576 20.34 2.25 22.73
CA VAL A 576 19.08 1.53 22.55
C VAL A 576 17.88 2.48 22.51
N GLN A 577 17.87 3.52 23.36
CA GLN A 577 16.83 4.55 23.33
C GLN A 577 16.93 5.43 22.07
N VAL A 578 18.09 6.03 21.81
CA VAL A 578 18.28 7.11 20.82
C VAL A 578 18.42 6.55 19.40
N LEU A 579 19.27 5.55 19.17
CA LEU A 579 19.45 4.90 17.87
C LEU A 579 18.41 3.78 17.61
N GLY A 580 17.82 3.20 18.65
CA GLY A 580 16.89 2.06 18.55
C GLY A 580 17.57 0.69 18.58
N ASN A 581 18.89 0.64 18.70
CA ASN A 581 19.72 -0.56 18.87
C ASN A 581 20.99 -0.17 19.66
N THR A 582 21.86 -1.14 19.99
CA THR A 582 23.09 -0.87 20.78
C THR A 582 24.17 -0.05 20.05
N GLY A 583 23.90 0.39 18.82
CA GLY A 583 24.91 0.88 17.87
C GLY A 583 25.76 -0.26 17.27
N TYR A 584 26.04 -0.20 15.97
CA TYR A 584 27.13 -1.00 15.39
C TYR A 584 28.49 -0.40 15.77
N ALA A 585 29.57 -1.19 15.71
CA ALA A 585 30.90 -0.74 16.14
C ALA A 585 31.33 0.60 15.51
N THR A 586 31.08 0.76 14.21
CA THR A 586 31.39 1.99 13.43
C THR A 586 30.40 3.15 13.63
N GLU A 587 29.30 2.94 14.37
CA GLU A 587 28.29 3.97 14.67
C GLU A 587 28.46 4.56 16.08
N ARG A 588 29.26 3.94 16.94
CA ARG A 588 29.49 4.39 18.32
C ARG A 588 30.40 5.63 18.32
N VAL A 589 30.08 6.57 19.20
CA VAL A 589 30.82 7.83 19.34
C VAL A 589 31.84 7.67 20.47
N GLU A 590 32.88 6.86 20.23
CA GLU A 590 33.89 6.47 21.23
C GLU A 590 34.51 7.68 21.97
N SER A 591 34.78 8.78 21.26
CA SER A 591 35.30 10.01 21.86
C SER A 591 34.34 10.68 22.85
N ALA A 592 33.03 10.48 22.70
CA ALA A 592 32.03 10.93 23.66
C ALA A 592 31.81 9.92 24.79
N GLU A 593 31.98 8.62 24.53
CA GLU A 593 31.95 7.57 25.56
C GLU A 593 33.09 7.76 26.56
N ASN A 594 34.34 7.86 26.08
CA ASN A 594 35.51 8.09 26.92
C ASN A 594 35.38 9.36 27.77
N ARG A 595 34.79 10.43 27.22
CA ARG A 595 34.51 11.68 27.94
C ARG A 595 33.43 11.53 29.00
N LEU A 596 32.41 10.68 28.78
CA LEU A 596 31.39 10.38 29.78
C LEU A 596 31.97 9.50 30.91
N GLU A 597 32.83 8.53 30.56
CA GLU A 597 33.51 7.66 31.53
C GLU A 597 34.52 8.42 32.40
N ASN A 598 35.24 9.39 31.83
CA ASN A 598 36.10 10.33 32.55
C ASN A 598 35.32 11.33 33.42
N GLY A 599 34.02 11.55 33.14
CA GLY A 599 33.21 12.61 33.78
C GLY A 599 33.38 14.01 33.19
N ASP A 600 34.03 14.16 32.03
CA ASP A 600 34.21 15.44 31.31
C ASP A 600 32.89 16.01 30.77
N ILE A 601 31.85 15.18 30.64
CA ILE A 601 30.51 15.54 30.17
C ILE A 601 29.44 14.85 31.01
N ASN A 602 28.27 15.48 31.14
CA ASN A 602 27.09 14.84 31.75
C ASN A 602 26.34 13.95 30.75
N LEU A 603 25.39 13.14 31.24
CA LEU A 603 24.65 12.21 30.40
C LEU A 603 23.80 12.93 29.34
N ARG A 604 23.27 14.11 29.67
CA ARG A 604 22.52 14.97 28.73
C ARG A 604 23.36 15.44 27.55
N GLU A 605 24.61 15.85 27.78
CA GLU A 605 25.54 16.23 26.71
C GLU A 605 25.93 15.01 25.88
N PHE A 606 26.14 13.85 26.51
CA PHE A 606 26.36 12.60 25.79
C PHE A 606 25.16 12.25 24.88
N ILE A 607 23.93 12.36 25.39
CA ILE A 607 22.69 12.19 24.59
C ILE A 607 22.64 13.21 23.45
N ARG A 608 23.04 14.47 23.67
CA ARG A 608 23.12 15.49 22.60
C ARG A 608 24.14 15.09 21.52
N LEU A 609 25.33 14.62 21.90
CA LEU A 609 26.35 14.18 20.95
C LEU A 609 25.88 12.94 20.15
N VAL A 610 25.24 11.96 20.79
CA VAL A 610 24.66 10.79 20.11
C VAL A 610 23.50 11.20 19.19
N ALA A 611 22.63 12.13 19.60
CA ALA A 611 21.54 12.64 18.77
C ALA A 611 22.02 13.51 17.58
N ARG A 612 23.16 14.21 17.72
CA ARG A 612 23.80 14.98 16.63
C ARG A 612 24.67 14.12 15.70
N SER A 613 24.86 12.85 16.02
CA SER A 613 25.71 11.92 15.26
C SER A 613 25.19 11.65 13.83
N SER A 614 26.09 11.28 12.92
CA SER A 614 25.71 10.93 11.55
C SER A 614 24.84 9.66 11.45
N PRO A 615 24.98 8.61 12.29
CA PRO A 615 24.04 7.47 12.29
C PRO A 615 22.61 7.87 12.66
N PHE A 616 22.41 8.73 13.67
CA PHE A 616 21.07 9.21 14.04
C PHE A 616 20.43 10.01 12.90
N ARG A 617 21.19 10.94 12.31
CA ARG A 617 20.76 11.76 11.17
C ARG A 617 20.38 10.91 9.95
N ARG A 618 21.20 9.91 9.59
CA ARG A 618 20.90 8.99 8.47
C ARG A 618 19.61 8.20 8.69
N ARG A 619 19.35 7.73 9.92
CA ARG A 619 18.17 6.93 10.26
C ARG A 619 16.88 7.73 10.38
N TYR A 620 16.94 8.93 10.95
CA TYR A 620 15.76 9.66 11.41
C TYR A 620 15.56 11.04 10.79
N TRP A 621 16.45 11.49 9.90
CA TRP A 621 16.33 12.78 9.21
C TRP A 621 16.41 12.63 7.68
N GLU A 622 17.48 12.06 7.15
CA GLU A 622 17.78 12.13 5.70
C GLU A 622 16.81 11.35 4.79
N GLY A 623 16.20 10.27 5.30
CA GLY A 623 15.23 9.45 4.57
C GLY A 623 13.76 9.72 4.91
N LEU A 624 13.45 10.70 5.78
CA LEU A 624 12.10 10.93 6.29
C LEU A 624 11.55 12.31 5.89
N TYR A 625 10.22 12.39 5.75
CA TYR A 625 9.54 13.69 5.67
C TYR A 625 9.74 14.46 6.98
N ILE A 626 9.92 15.78 6.93
CA ILE A 626 10.35 16.60 8.08
C ILE A 626 9.42 16.44 9.30
N THR A 627 8.10 16.43 9.13
CA THR A 627 7.18 16.23 10.27
C THR A 627 7.23 14.81 10.85
N LYS A 628 7.51 13.80 10.00
CA LYS A 628 7.76 12.42 10.42
C LYS A 628 9.08 12.28 11.18
N ALA A 629 10.12 12.98 10.75
CA ALA A 629 11.39 13.09 11.45
C ALA A 629 11.20 13.73 12.83
N ILE A 630 10.52 14.88 12.90
CA ILE A 630 10.18 15.56 14.16
C ILE A 630 9.43 14.62 15.11
N GLU A 631 8.35 13.97 14.66
CA GLU A 631 7.55 13.05 15.49
C GLU A 631 8.37 11.86 16.04
N VAL A 632 9.30 11.31 15.24
CA VAL A 632 10.21 10.24 15.70
C VAL A 632 11.25 10.78 16.69
N MET A 633 11.88 11.91 16.40
CA MET A 633 12.84 12.56 17.31
C MET A 633 12.19 12.91 18.64
N HIS A 634 10.93 13.38 18.62
CA HIS A 634 10.12 13.68 19.78
C HIS A 634 9.87 12.41 20.63
N ARG A 635 9.49 11.29 20.00
CA ARG A 635 9.33 10.00 20.70
C ARG A 635 10.64 9.46 21.28
N ARG A 636 11.78 9.65 20.59
CA ARG A 636 13.10 9.15 21.01
C ARG A 636 13.71 9.99 22.14
N LEU A 637 13.67 11.31 22.04
CA LEU A 637 14.34 12.23 22.99
C LEU A 637 13.44 12.65 24.16
N LEU A 638 12.14 12.88 23.94
CA LEU A 638 11.19 13.27 24.99
C LEU A 638 10.34 12.10 25.49
N GLY A 639 10.35 10.94 24.81
CA GLY A 639 9.62 9.76 25.27
C GLY A 639 8.10 9.84 25.09
N ARG A 640 7.58 10.74 24.24
CA ARG A 640 6.15 10.87 23.92
C ARG A 640 5.91 11.30 22.47
N PRO A 641 4.73 11.07 21.90
CA PRO A 641 4.26 11.76 20.70
C PRO A 641 4.14 13.27 20.90
N THR A 642 4.07 14.02 19.79
CA THR A 642 3.59 15.42 19.83
C THR A 642 2.13 15.49 20.30
N PHE A 643 1.78 16.58 20.99
CA PHE A 643 0.44 16.83 21.51
C PHE A 643 -0.53 17.29 20.42
N GLY A 644 -0.09 18.07 19.43
CA GLY A 644 -0.99 18.80 18.57
C GLY A 644 -0.28 19.68 17.56
N ARG A 645 -1.05 20.48 16.83
CA ARG A 645 -0.54 21.23 15.68
C ARG A 645 0.45 22.33 16.06
N TRP A 646 0.13 23.12 17.08
CA TRP A 646 0.98 24.19 17.60
C TRP A 646 2.40 23.73 17.96
N GLU A 647 2.54 22.54 18.55
CA GLU A 647 3.84 21.99 18.96
C GLU A 647 4.68 21.56 17.76
N ILE A 648 4.08 20.84 16.80
CA ILE A 648 4.81 20.40 15.60
C ILE A 648 5.12 21.54 14.65
N ASP A 649 4.27 22.56 14.56
CA ASP A 649 4.51 23.74 13.70
C ASP A 649 5.67 24.59 14.26
N ALA A 650 5.79 24.76 15.58
CA ALA A 650 6.93 25.44 16.21
C ALA A 650 8.26 24.67 16.02
N LEU A 651 8.23 23.34 16.10
CA LEU A 651 9.40 22.49 15.83
C LEU A 651 9.75 22.49 14.33
N PHE A 652 8.76 22.57 13.44
CA PHE A 652 8.95 22.68 12.00
C PHE A 652 9.60 24.02 11.62
N ASP A 653 9.14 25.14 12.20
CA ASP A 653 9.77 26.46 12.03
C ASP A 653 11.22 26.48 12.51
N THR A 654 11.50 25.83 13.65
CA THR A 654 12.86 25.67 14.18
C THR A 654 13.73 24.87 13.22
N ALA A 655 13.22 23.74 12.71
CA ALA A 655 13.91 22.90 11.74
C ALA A 655 14.13 23.61 10.39
N ALA A 656 13.21 24.46 9.95
CA ALA A 656 13.33 25.24 8.72
C ALA A 656 14.39 26.36 8.85
N ARG A 657 14.52 26.99 10.03
CA ARG A 657 15.46 28.10 10.27
C ARG A 657 16.87 27.65 10.68
N GLN A 658 16.97 26.61 11.50
CA GLN A 658 18.22 26.17 12.14
C GLN A 658 18.67 24.75 11.71
N GLY A 659 17.89 24.08 10.87
CA GLY A 659 18.17 22.73 10.41
C GLY A 659 18.08 21.66 11.50
N PHE A 660 18.60 20.48 11.15
CA PHE A 660 18.63 19.29 12.02
C PHE A 660 19.29 19.55 13.39
N TYR A 661 20.42 20.24 13.43
CA TYR A 661 21.16 20.47 14.69
C TYR A 661 20.39 21.38 15.64
N GLY A 662 19.81 22.48 15.14
CA GLY A 662 18.98 23.37 15.95
C GLY A 662 17.73 22.68 16.50
N LEU A 663 17.11 21.77 15.73
CA LEU A 663 16.00 20.95 16.21
C LEU A 663 16.41 20.00 17.35
N VAL A 664 17.55 19.31 17.24
CA VAL A 664 18.09 18.45 18.32
C VAL A 664 18.39 19.28 19.57
N ASP A 665 19.07 20.41 19.40
CA ASP A 665 19.42 21.30 20.50
C ASP A 665 18.16 21.88 21.16
N ALA A 666 17.13 22.28 20.40
CA ALA A 666 15.85 22.77 20.93
C ALA A 666 15.09 21.71 21.75
N LEU A 667 15.07 20.44 21.30
CA LEU A 667 14.43 19.35 22.05
C LEU A 667 15.16 19.05 23.37
N ILE A 668 16.49 19.04 23.38
CA ILE A 668 17.31 18.74 24.57
C ILE A 668 17.44 19.95 25.52
N ASN A 669 17.30 21.17 25.00
CA ASN A 669 17.28 22.39 25.79
C ASN A 669 15.86 22.77 26.27
N SER A 670 14.83 21.98 25.92
CA SER A 670 13.47 22.18 26.40
C SER A 670 13.37 22.02 27.93
N PRO A 671 12.49 22.79 28.61
CA PRO A 671 12.25 22.63 30.04
C PRO A 671 11.70 21.24 30.37
N GLU A 672 10.89 20.67 29.47
CA GLU A 672 10.37 19.30 29.61
C GLU A 672 11.51 18.28 29.71
N PHE A 673 12.55 18.34 28.85
CA PHE A 673 13.69 17.43 28.95
C PHE A 673 14.36 17.51 30.33
N SER A 674 14.63 18.72 30.82
CA SER A 674 15.27 18.92 32.14
C SER A 674 14.42 18.45 33.33
N GLU A 675 13.11 18.72 33.34
CA GLU A 675 12.22 18.26 34.42
C GLU A 675 12.01 16.73 34.39
N CYS A 676 11.99 16.14 33.19
CA CYS A 676 11.73 14.72 33.01
C CYS A 676 12.96 13.86 33.32
N PHE A 677 14.12 14.20 32.77
CA PHE A 677 15.31 13.33 32.80
C PHE A 677 16.46 13.93 33.62
N GLY A 678 16.51 15.26 33.77
CA GLY A 678 17.65 15.97 34.33
C GLY A 678 18.90 15.74 33.50
N ASP A 679 20.06 15.77 34.16
CA ASP A 679 21.36 15.56 33.52
C ASP A 679 21.91 14.12 33.68
N ASP A 680 21.20 13.24 34.42
CA ASP A 680 21.67 11.90 34.86
C ASP A 680 20.77 10.72 34.43
N THR A 681 19.56 10.94 33.89
CA THR A 681 18.63 9.86 33.53
C THR A 681 18.60 9.62 32.02
N VAL A 682 18.68 8.37 31.57
CA VAL A 682 18.48 8.00 30.17
C VAL A 682 17.00 8.22 29.80
N PRO A 683 16.67 8.86 28.65
CA PRO A 683 15.30 9.01 28.21
C PRO A 683 14.58 7.66 28.07
N TYR A 684 13.28 7.64 28.35
CA TYR A 684 12.46 6.44 28.27
C TYR A 684 11.06 6.79 27.76
N GLU A 685 10.35 5.80 27.23
CA GLU A 685 8.99 5.97 26.68
C GLU A 685 7.96 6.26 27.79
N ARG A 686 7.66 7.54 28.01
CA ARG A 686 6.70 8.04 29.02
C ARG A 686 5.25 7.88 28.57
N PHE A 687 4.93 8.23 27.32
CA PHE A 687 3.56 8.21 26.80
C PHE A 687 3.50 7.56 25.41
N ILE A 688 2.38 6.89 25.16
CA ILE A 688 2.09 6.14 23.92
C ILE A 688 0.71 6.52 23.39
N THR A 689 0.46 6.27 22.10
CA THR A 689 -0.89 6.47 21.53
C THR A 689 -1.83 5.33 21.94
N PRO A 690 -3.16 5.54 21.93
CA PRO A 690 -4.15 4.45 22.03
C PRO A 690 -3.93 3.32 21.00
N LYS A 691 -3.43 3.65 19.81
CA LYS A 691 -3.03 2.69 18.76
C LYS A 691 -1.83 1.83 19.17
N ASP A 692 -0.82 2.41 19.81
CA ASP A 692 0.35 1.69 20.34
C ASP A 692 -0.03 0.81 21.55
N LEU A 693 -0.98 1.27 22.38
CA LEU A 693 -1.52 0.48 23.47
C LEU A 693 -2.29 -0.74 22.96
N THR A 694 -3.14 -0.57 21.94
CA THR A 694 -3.94 -1.69 21.39
C THR A 694 -3.07 -2.70 20.63
N SER A 695 -2.06 -2.25 19.87
CA SER A 695 -1.12 -3.16 19.20
C SER A 695 -0.29 -3.99 20.20
N ARG A 696 0.14 -3.40 21.32
CA ARG A 696 0.86 -4.10 22.40
C ARG A 696 -0.04 -4.98 23.26
N ARG A 697 -1.34 -4.66 23.38
CA ARG A 697 -2.33 -5.50 24.09
C ARG A 697 -2.88 -6.65 23.26
N ALA A 698 -2.93 -6.55 21.92
CA ALA A 698 -3.38 -7.62 21.05
C ALA A 698 -2.76 -9.02 21.35
N PRO A 699 -1.44 -9.18 21.59
CA PRO A 699 -0.88 -10.48 21.99
C PRO A 699 -1.28 -10.95 23.40
N THR A 700 -1.79 -10.05 24.26
CA THR A 700 -2.31 -10.40 25.60
C THR A 700 -3.80 -10.79 25.59
N TRP A 701 -4.49 -10.72 24.44
CA TRP A 701 -5.79 -11.36 24.23
C TRP A 701 -5.67 -12.86 23.92
N LYS A 702 -4.55 -13.49 24.32
CA LYS A 702 -4.62 -14.87 24.79
C LYS A 702 -5.50 -14.87 26.03
N GLU A 703 -6.78 -15.19 25.83
CA GLU A 703 -7.64 -15.80 26.83
C GLU A 703 -6.78 -16.80 27.63
N GLN A 704 -6.82 -16.75 28.97
CA GLN A 704 -6.08 -17.73 29.77
C GLN A 704 -6.51 -19.11 29.29
N LEU A 705 -5.56 -19.89 28.76
CA LEU A 705 -5.83 -21.27 28.35
C LEU A 705 -6.26 -22.01 29.60
N ASN A 706 -7.58 -22.16 29.76
CA ASN A 706 -8.16 -22.86 30.87
C ASN A 706 -7.95 -24.35 30.57
N LEU A 707 -6.84 -24.90 31.06
CA LEU A 707 -6.38 -26.26 30.78
C LEU A 707 -7.38 -27.33 31.27
N GLU A 708 -8.35 -26.93 32.10
CA GLU A 708 -9.45 -27.75 32.61
C GLU A 708 -10.74 -27.68 31.77
N ALA A 709 -10.77 -26.88 30.70
CA ALA A 709 -11.94 -26.76 29.83
C ALA A 709 -12.14 -28.04 28.99
N GLN A 710 -13.01 -28.92 29.47
CA GLN A 710 -13.44 -30.11 28.74
C GLN A 710 -13.97 -29.75 27.35
N ILE A 711 -13.58 -30.54 26.34
CA ILE A 711 -13.98 -30.33 24.95
C ILE A 711 -15.45 -30.73 24.77
N GLU A 712 -16.35 -29.75 24.68
CA GLU A 712 -17.74 -29.99 24.26
C GLU A 712 -17.81 -30.32 22.77
N PHE A 713 -18.09 -31.58 22.44
CA PHE A 713 -18.16 -32.11 21.07
C PHE A 713 -19.47 -31.78 20.33
N ASN A 714 -19.91 -30.52 20.34
CA ASN A 714 -21.03 -30.06 19.51
C ASN A 714 -20.53 -29.09 18.43
N LEU A 715 -20.87 -29.40 17.17
CA LEU A 715 -20.59 -28.55 16.01
C LEU A 715 -21.23 -27.17 16.23
N ARG A 716 -20.40 -26.14 16.39
CA ARG A 716 -20.87 -24.78 16.66
C ARG A 716 -21.64 -24.22 15.46
N THR A 717 -22.97 -24.23 15.55
CA THR A 717 -23.79 -23.15 15.00
C THR A 717 -23.26 -21.82 15.53
N ARG A 718 -23.38 -20.76 14.73
CA ARG A 718 -22.88 -19.42 15.07
C ARG A 718 -23.38 -19.02 16.47
N PRO A 719 -22.50 -18.61 17.41
CA PRO A 719 -22.96 -18.22 18.74
C PRO A 719 -23.86 -16.99 18.61
N GLU A 720 -25.09 -17.10 19.11
CA GLU A 720 -25.94 -15.93 19.28
C GLU A 720 -25.30 -14.96 20.26
N ILE A 721 -25.40 -13.67 19.97
CA ILE A 721 -24.85 -12.62 20.81
C ILE A 721 -25.69 -12.59 22.09
N LYS A 722 -25.13 -13.07 23.20
CA LYS A 722 -25.73 -12.86 24.53
C LYS A 722 -25.88 -11.36 24.77
N SER A 723 -27.11 -10.87 24.70
CA SER A 723 -27.45 -9.49 25.09
C SER A 723 -27.17 -9.32 26.57
N GLY A 724 -26.18 -8.50 26.91
CA GLY A 724 -25.89 -8.14 28.29
C GLY A 724 -27.03 -7.32 28.87
N SER A 725 -27.79 -7.88 29.81
CA SER A 725 -28.97 -7.24 30.41
C SER A 725 -28.65 -6.19 31.49
N SER A 726 -27.38 -5.90 31.77
CA SER A 726 -26.98 -4.78 32.62
C SER A 726 -25.68 -4.12 32.15
N PHE A 727 -25.63 -2.79 32.30
CA PHE A 727 -24.41 -2.01 32.16
C PHE A 727 -23.55 -2.20 33.40
N LYS A 728 -22.31 -2.69 33.22
CA LYS A 728 -21.31 -2.70 34.30
C LYS A 728 -20.73 -1.31 34.50
N THR A 729 -20.58 -0.89 35.75
CA THR A 729 -20.03 0.42 36.12
C THR A 729 -18.68 0.30 36.80
N THR A 730 -18.00 1.42 37.04
CA THR A 730 -16.66 1.47 37.64
C THR A 730 -16.59 0.99 39.09
N GLY A 731 -17.74 0.69 39.73
CA GLY A 731 -17.82 0.10 41.07
C GLY A 731 -17.91 -1.43 41.11
N ASP A 732 -18.06 -2.12 39.97
CA ASP A 732 -18.26 -3.58 39.96
C ASP A 732 -16.94 -4.33 40.23
N ILE A 733 -16.82 -4.85 41.46
CA ILE A 733 -15.64 -5.60 41.91
C ILE A 733 -15.60 -6.99 41.27
N THR A 734 -14.57 -7.27 40.47
CA THR A 734 -14.28 -8.64 40.02
C THR A 734 -13.82 -9.51 41.20
N PRO A 735 -14.44 -10.67 41.47
CA PRO A 735 -14.00 -11.54 42.57
C PRO A 735 -12.59 -12.08 42.31
N ARG A 736 -11.79 -12.23 43.38
CA ARG A 736 -10.48 -12.88 43.31
C ARG A 736 -10.66 -14.40 43.26
N ASN A 737 -9.99 -15.05 42.30
CA ASN A 737 -9.88 -16.51 42.22
C ASN A 737 -8.94 -17.07 43.31
N LEU A 738 -9.38 -17.01 44.56
CA LEU A 738 -8.84 -17.81 45.66
C LEU A 738 -10.01 -18.56 46.30
N GLN A 739 -10.21 -19.82 45.88
CA GLN A 739 -10.99 -20.74 46.68
C GLN A 739 -10.25 -20.98 48.00
N SER A 740 -10.82 -20.53 49.10
CA SER A 740 -10.32 -20.84 50.44
C SER A 740 -10.48 -22.33 50.72
N LYS A 741 -9.36 -23.04 50.94
CA LYS A 741 -9.38 -24.40 51.52
C LYS A 741 -9.76 -24.33 53.00
N ALA A 742 -11.05 -24.15 53.29
CA ALA A 742 -11.66 -24.35 54.60
C ALA A 742 -13.18 -24.55 54.44
N ASN A 743 -13.75 -25.45 55.24
CA ASN A 743 -15.20 -25.72 55.38
C ASN A 743 -15.82 -26.34 54.10
N SER A 744 -15.92 -27.67 53.91
CA SER A 744 -16.45 -28.74 54.79
C SER A 744 -17.87 -28.47 55.30
N SER A 745 -18.84 -29.17 54.66
CA SER A 745 -20.19 -29.49 55.11
C SER A 745 -21.20 -28.37 55.43
N ILE A 746 -22.48 -28.71 55.18
CA ILE A 746 -23.75 -28.09 55.62
C ILE A 746 -24.47 -27.23 54.55
N ASP A 747 -25.70 -27.65 54.30
CA ASP A 747 -26.87 -26.98 53.67
C ASP A 747 -26.80 -26.46 52.21
N ASN A 748 -26.99 -27.41 51.29
CA ASN A 748 -27.76 -27.17 50.08
C ASN A 748 -29.28 -27.29 50.39
N TRP A 749 -30.01 -26.17 50.50
CA TRP A 749 -31.45 -26.13 50.18
C TRP A 749 -31.79 -24.93 49.30
N VAL A 750 -31.84 -25.23 47.99
CA VAL A 750 -32.73 -24.71 46.96
C VAL A 750 -33.47 -23.40 47.29
N ARG A 751 -33.18 -22.35 46.52
CA ARG A 751 -34.18 -21.34 46.15
C ARG A 751 -34.46 -21.44 44.65
N SER A 752 -35.52 -22.17 44.30
CA SER A 752 -36.12 -22.07 42.97
C SER A 752 -36.75 -20.69 42.80
N ALA A 753 -36.65 -20.13 41.59
CA ALA A 753 -37.35 -18.93 41.16
C ALA A 753 -38.12 -19.28 39.87
N PRO A 754 -39.27 -18.63 39.60
CA PRO A 754 -40.41 -19.36 39.07
C PRO A 754 -40.64 -19.21 37.57
N LEU A 755 -41.44 -20.13 37.02
CA LEU A 755 -42.13 -19.93 35.73
C LEU A 755 -43.12 -18.76 35.84
N PRO A 756 -43.36 -18.01 34.74
CA PRO A 756 -44.18 -16.81 34.77
C PRO A 756 -45.68 -17.13 34.75
N LYS A 757 -46.51 -16.26 35.35
CA LYS A 757 -47.76 -15.79 34.72
C LYS A 757 -48.44 -14.64 35.47
N SER A 758 -48.96 -13.71 34.65
CA SER A 758 -50.06 -12.76 34.89
C SER A 758 -49.94 -11.71 36.00
N ASP A 759 -50.56 -10.56 35.73
CA ASP A 759 -50.45 -9.32 36.50
C ASP A 759 -51.19 -9.30 37.85
N SER A 760 -50.70 -8.38 38.69
CA SER A 760 -51.43 -7.56 39.66
C SER A 760 -51.74 -8.12 41.07
N ARG A 761 -51.51 -7.21 42.04
CA ARG A 761 -51.94 -7.18 43.46
C ARG A 761 -51.15 -8.00 44.49
N GLU A 762 -50.60 -7.27 45.47
CA GLU A 762 -50.86 -7.36 46.93
C GLU A 762 -51.22 -8.74 47.54
N SER A 763 -50.75 -9.16 48.73
CA SER A 763 -49.94 -8.51 49.79
C SER A 763 -49.64 -9.51 50.95
N SER A 764 -48.76 -9.11 51.89
CA SER A 764 -48.73 -9.47 53.34
C SER A 764 -48.34 -10.87 53.90
N ILE A 765 -47.30 -10.85 54.76
CA ILE A 765 -47.29 -11.24 56.21
C ILE A 765 -47.24 -12.74 56.64
N ALA A 766 -46.25 -13.05 57.52
CA ALA A 766 -46.23 -14.10 58.58
C ALA A 766 -46.18 -15.61 58.15
N LEU A 767 -45.80 -16.62 58.97
CA LEU A 767 -45.12 -16.74 60.29
C LEU A 767 -44.45 -18.16 60.42
N THR A 768 -43.68 -18.38 61.50
CA THR A 768 -43.41 -19.67 62.22
C THR A 768 -42.88 -20.96 61.53
N LYS A 769 -41.67 -21.38 61.94
CA LYS A 769 -41.25 -22.64 62.64
C LYS A 769 -42.32 -23.74 62.96
N PRO A 770 -41.96 -25.00 63.34
CA PRO A 770 -40.64 -25.70 63.34
C PRO A 770 -40.64 -27.23 62.95
N GLU A 771 -39.46 -27.86 63.08
CA GLU A 771 -39.19 -29.23 63.64
C GLU A 771 -39.41 -30.59 62.92
N SER A 772 -38.55 -31.52 63.37
CA SER A 772 -38.71 -33.00 63.48
C SER A 772 -38.34 -33.95 62.30
N THR A 773 -37.13 -34.52 62.43
CA THR A 773 -36.78 -35.96 62.44
C THR A 773 -37.35 -37.01 61.47
N THR A 774 -36.40 -37.86 61.04
CA THR A 774 -36.48 -39.33 60.80
C THR A 774 -37.09 -39.93 59.51
N THR A 775 -36.17 -40.59 58.78
CA THR A 775 -36.29 -41.89 58.09
C THR A 775 -37.10 -42.07 56.80
N ASN A 776 -36.39 -42.59 55.79
CA ASN A 776 -36.81 -43.58 54.80
C ASN A 776 -38.01 -43.31 53.88
N GLN A 777 -37.71 -42.86 52.66
CA GLN A 777 -38.33 -43.39 51.42
C GLN A 777 -37.20 -43.67 50.41
N LYS A 778 -36.85 -44.93 50.13
CA LYS A 778 -37.45 -45.76 49.06
C LYS A 778 -37.77 -44.96 47.80
N GLN A 779 -36.97 -45.15 46.74
CA GLN A 779 -37.49 -45.01 45.38
C GLN A 779 -38.30 -46.28 45.04
N PRO A 780 -39.61 -46.17 44.78
CA PRO A 780 -40.39 -47.30 44.29
C PRO A 780 -40.16 -47.54 42.80
N SER A 781 -40.21 -48.81 42.45
CA SER A 781 -40.08 -49.36 41.10
C SER A 781 -41.37 -49.30 40.28
N TRP A 782 -41.21 -49.14 38.96
CA TRP A 782 -42.03 -49.75 37.90
C TRP A 782 -43.51 -49.35 37.70
N THR A 783 -43.85 -48.91 36.47
CA THR A 783 -44.76 -49.58 35.50
C THR A 783 -44.95 -48.62 34.30
N ALA A 784 -44.63 -48.95 33.05
CA ALA A 784 -45.05 -50.03 32.14
C ALA A 784 -46.32 -49.72 31.30
N LYS A 785 -46.11 -49.41 30.01
CA LYS A 785 -46.96 -49.78 28.86
C LYS A 785 -45.98 -50.16 27.72
N VAL A 786 -45.83 -51.43 27.31
CA VAL A 786 -46.71 -52.23 26.41
C VAL A 786 -46.59 -51.69 24.96
N SER A 787 -46.26 -52.47 23.90
CA SER A 787 -46.34 -53.93 23.61
C SER A 787 -45.18 -54.42 22.70
N PHE A 788 -44.51 -55.57 22.98
CA PHE A 788 -44.67 -56.93 22.38
C PHE A 788 -43.95 -57.13 21.02
N LYS A 789 -43.20 -58.22 20.72
CA LYS A 789 -43.39 -59.69 20.91
C LYS A 789 -42.03 -60.42 20.72
N GLY A 790 -41.59 -61.47 21.44
CA GLY A 790 -42.08 -62.16 22.66
C GLY A 790 -41.14 -63.33 23.11
N SER A 791 -41.35 -63.86 24.33
CA SER A 791 -40.95 -65.20 24.91
C SER A 791 -39.51 -65.76 24.76
N ALA A 792 -38.87 -66.47 25.70
CA ALA A 792 -39.07 -66.91 27.10
C ALA A 792 -37.74 -67.64 27.54
N SER A 793 -37.40 -68.08 28.77
CA SER A 793 -37.93 -67.99 30.15
C SER A 793 -36.76 -68.16 31.17
N PRO A 794 -36.95 -68.07 32.52
CA PRO A 794 -35.85 -67.92 33.49
C PRO A 794 -35.67 -69.08 34.51
N GLU A 795 -34.49 -69.17 35.14
CA GLU A 795 -34.24 -69.93 36.39
C GLU A 795 -33.32 -69.19 37.39
N VAL A 796 -33.26 -69.70 38.62
CA VAL A 796 -33.18 -68.94 39.90
C VAL A 796 -31.74 -68.60 40.37
N PRO A 797 -31.48 -67.38 40.89
CA PRO A 797 -30.12 -66.90 41.25
C PRO A 797 -29.59 -67.38 42.61
N GLY A 798 -29.88 -68.62 43.03
CA GLY A 798 -29.39 -69.18 44.30
C GLY A 798 -28.01 -69.87 44.21
N ALA A 799 -27.74 -70.56 43.10
CA ALA A 799 -26.59 -71.47 42.97
C ALA A 799 -25.26 -70.82 42.53
N ARG A 800 -25.23 -69.49 42.33
CA ARG A 800 -24.03 -68.76 41.87
C ARG A 800 -23.20 -68.15 42.99
N LEU A 801 -23.82 -67.76 44.10
CA LEU A 801 -23.11 -67.13 45.22
C LEU A 801 -22.25 -68.15 46.01
N SER A 802 -22.72 -69.38 46.18
CA SER A 802 -21.94 -70.46 46.82
C SER A 802 -20.73 -70.88 45.98
N ARG A 803 -20.82 -70.90 44.64
CA ARG A 803 -19.67 -71.18 43.76
C ARG A 803 -18.69 -70.02 43.60
N ALA A 804 -19.06 -68.81 43.98
CA ALA A 804 -18.21 -67.61 43.83
C ALA A 804 -17.36 -67.29 45.07
N LEU A 805 -17.60 -67.98 46.20
CA LEU A 805 -16.85 -67.80 47.45
C LEU A 805 -15.68 -68.78 47.59
N ASP A 806 -15.75 -69.97 46.96
CA ASP A 806 -14.76 -71.04 47.14
C ASP A 806 -13.61 -71.04 46.10
N SER A 807 -13.62 -70.14 45.10
CA SER A 807 -12.57 -70.06 44.07
C SER A 807 -11.77 -68.75 44.15
N GLN A 808 -10.57 -68.81 44.72
CA GLN A 808 -9.59 -67.72 44.66
C GLN A 808 -8.94 -67.64 43.28
N ASP A 809 -9.61 -67.07 42.28
CA ASP A 809 -9.02 -66.83 40.97
C ASP A 809 -9.48 -65.50 40.33
N VAL A 810 -8.52 -64.69 39.87
CA VAL A 810 -8.71 -63.28 39.47
C VAL A 810 -9.00 -63.15 37.95
N ALA A 811 -9.31 -64.25 37.28
CA ALA A 811 -9.64 -64.30 35.85
C ALA A 811 -11.09 -63.87 35.50
N GLY A 812 -11.92 -63.53 36.49
CA GLY A 812 -13.39 -63.42 36.38
C GLY A 812 -14.01 -62.23 35.62
N PHE A 813 -13.27 -61.45 34.84
CA PHE A 813 -13.84 -60.33 34.05
C PHE A 813 -13.30 -60.19 32.61
N ALA A 814 -12.43 -61.10 32.16
CA ALA A 814 -11.79 -61.03 30.84
C ALA A 814 -12.60 -61.74 29.71
N SER A 815 -13.90 -61.48 29.59
CA SER A 815 -14.71 -62.07 28.50
C SER A 815 -15.95 -61.25 28.09
N LYS A 816 -15.74 -60.05 27.52
CA LYS A 816 -16.74 -59.38 26.64
C LYS A 816 -16.18 -58.21 25.80
N ILE A 817 -15.18 -58.50 24.98
CA ILE A 817 -14.89 -57.93 23.65
C ILE A 817 -14.00 -58.98 22.96
N GLY A 818 -14.19 -59.20 21.65
CA GLY A 818 -13.60 -60.34 20.94
C GLY A 818 -12.07 -60.41 21.03
N ILE A 819 -11.56 -61.58 21.43
CA ILE A 819 -10.12 -61.89 21.42
C ILE A 819 -9.68 -62.02 19.96
N SER A 820 -9.01 -61.01 19.41
CA SER A 820 -8.13 -61.23 18.26
C SER A 820 -6.86 -61.88 18.76
N SER A 821 -6.67 -63.17 18.47
CA SER A 821 -5.48 -63.94 18.85
C SER A 821 -4.20 -63.22 18.45
N TRP A 822 -3.19 -63.35 19.30
CA TRP A 822 -1.82 -62.96 19.00
C TRP A 822 -1.38 -63.71 17.74
N ILE A 823 -0.83 -63.01 16.74
CA ILE A 823 -0.22 -63.67 15.59
C ILE A 823 1.16 -64.15 16.07
N GLU A 824 1.32 -65.46 16.24
CA GLU A 824 2.54 -66.09 16.74
C GLU A 824 2.95 -67.21 15.79
N LEU A 825 4.12 -67.05 15.15
CA LEU A 825 4.71 -68.02 14.23
C LEU A 825 5.61 -68.98 15.03
N ARG A 826 5.06 -70.12 15.45
CA ARG A 826 5.86 -71.21 16.05
C ARG A 826 6.17 -72.28 15.01
N PRO A 827 7.43 -72.71 14.85
CA PRO A 827 7.75 -73.89 14.04
C PRO A 827 7.18 -75.17 14.70
N PRO A 828 6.63 -76.13 13.94
CA PRO A 828 6.30 -76.04 12.50
C PRO A 828 4.99 -75.27 12.27
N PHE A 829 4.99 -74.39 11.26
CA PHE A 829 3.82 -73.60 10.84
C PHE A 829 3.39 -73.98 9.42
N THR A 830 2.14 -73.70 9.06
CA THR A 830 1.61 -73.88 7.71
C THR A 830 1.99 -72.72 6.78
N GLU A 831 1.97 -72.95 5.46
CA GLU A 831 2.27 -71.90 4.47
C GLU A 831 1.24 -70.75 4.50
N ASP A 832 -0.02 -71.05 4.85
CA ASP A 832 -1.06 -70.03 5.04
C ASP A 832 -0.84 -69.18 6.30
N GLU A 833 -0.38 -69.78 7.41
CA GLU A 833 0.00 -69.03 8.63
C GLU A 833 1.21 -68.13 8.40
N LEU A 834 2.22 -68.63 7.67
CA LEU A 834 3.38 -67.84 7.24
C LEU A 834 2.93 -66.65 6.38
N LYS A 835 2.12 -66.91 5.35
CA LYS A 835 1.61 -65.87 4.44
C LYS A 835 0.78 -64.83 5.20
N TYR A 836 -0.10 -65.25 6.10
CA TYR A 836 -0.92 -64.36 6.92
C TYR A 836 -0.07 -63.47 7.82
N ALA A 837 0.94 -64.02 8.49
CA ALA A 837 1.85 -63.26 9.33
C ALA A 837 2.69 -62.26 8.52
N VAL A 838 3.22 -62.66 7.36
CA VAL A 838 3.94 -61.76 6.44
C VAL A 838 3.03 -60.61 5.99
N GLU A 839 1.81 -60.88 5.53
CA GLU A 839 0.87 -59.84 5.12
C GLU A 839 0.48 -58.87 6.25
N GLU A 840 0.26 -59.36 7.47
CA GLU A 840 -0.04 -58.49 8.62
C GLU A 840 1.18 -57.68 9.10
N THR A 841 2.41 -58.18 8.97
CA THR A 841 3.62 -57.36 9.25
C THR A 841 3.72 -56.17 8.31
N TYR A 842 3.46 -56.36 7.00
CA TYR A 842 3.41 -55.27 6.03
C TYR A 842 2.24 -54.31 6.34
N ARG A 843 1.05 -54.80 6.67
CA ARG A 843 -0.08 -53.95 7.07
C ARG A 843 0.23 -53.11 8.31
N GLN A 844 0.98 -53.64 9.28
CA GLN A 844 1.37 -52.94 10.50
C GLN A 844 2.47 -51.88 10.28
N LEU A 845 3.43 -52.13 9.38
CA LEU A 845 4.56 -51.23 9.13
C LEU A 845 4.31 -50.23 7.98
N LEU A 846 3.54 -50.60 6.95
CA LEU A 846 3.35 -49.81 5.73
C LEU A 846 1.90 -49.33 5.50
N ASP A 847 0.92 -49.83 6.26
CA ASP A 847 -0.54 -49.61 6.09
C ASP A 847 -1.19 -50.26 4.85
N PHE A 848 -0.38 -50.89 3.99
CA PHE A 848 -0.81 -51.64 2.81
C PHE A 848 0.12 -52.86 2.60
N ILE A 849 -0.28 -53.77 1.70
CA ILE A 849 0.57 -54.88 1.27
C ILE A 849 1.28 -54.46 -0.03
N PRO A 850 2.62 -54.47 -0.10
CA PRO A 850 3.35 -54.19 -1.34
C PRO A 850 3.04 -55.16 -2.48
N PHE A 851 3.12 -54.65 -3.71
CA PHE A 851 3.08 -55.46 -4.93
C PHE A 851 4.30 -56.40 -5.00
N GLU A 852 4.20 -57.49 -5.76
CA GLU A 852 5.20 -58.57 -5.75
C GLU A 852 6.64 -58.10 -6.04
N GLY A 853 6.83 -57.10 -6.93
CA GLY A 853 8.13 -56.50 -7.23
C GLY A 853 8.71 -55.58 -6.15
N GLU A 854 7.92 -55.20 -5.14
CA GLU A 854 8.32 -54.33 -4.01
C GLU A 854 8.48 -55.11 -2.70
N ARG A 855 8.13 -56.40 -2.67
CA ARG A 855 8.25 -57.28 -1.50
C ARG A 855 9.70 -57.68 -1.26
N LEU A 856 10.09 -57.86 0.01
CA LEU A 856 11.40 -58.38 0.38
C LEU A 856 11.43 -59.90 0.25
N THR A 857 11.34 -60.41 -0.98
CA THR A 857 11.31 -61.85 -1.29
C THR A 857 12.50 -62.62 -0.67
N SER A 858 13.68 -62.00 -0.61
CA SER A 858 14.87 -62.59 0.03
C SER A 858 14.76 -62.73 1.56
N ALA A 859 13.97 -61.87 2.22
CA ALA A 859 13.68 -61.98 3.65
C ALA A 859 12.51 -62.94 3.91
N GLU A 860 11.49 -62.94 3.04
CA GLU A 860 10.37 -63.89 3.08
C GLU A 860 10.85 -65.33 2.91
N SER A 861 11.77 -65.59 1.97
CA SER A 861 12.40 -66.91 1.79
C SER A 861 13.22 -67.35 3.00
N LYS A 862 13.97 -66.43 3.64
CA LYS A 862 14.71 -66.73 4.88
C LYS A 862 13.77 -67.07 6.04
N LEU A 863 12.66 -66.35 6.17
CA LEU A 863 11.64 -66.66 7.19
C LEU A 863 10.97 -68.02 6.91
N ARG A 864 10.69 -68.33 5.63
CA ARG A 864 10.16 -69.64 5.17
C ARG A 864 11.10 -70.79 5.48
N ASN A 865 12.41 -70.59 5.33
CA ASN A 865 13.45 -71.59 5.57
C ASN A 865 13.83 -71.74 7.06
N LEU A 866 13.28 -70.92 7.96
CA LEU A 866 13.71 -70.79 9.37
C LEU A 866 15.12 -70.22 9.56
N ASP A 867 15.70 -69.57 8.55
CA ASP A 867 17.02 -68.90 8.62
C ASP A 867 16.97 -67.62 9.48
N ILE A 868 15.79 -66.99 9.59
CA ILE A 868 15.52 -65.83 10.44
C ILE A 868 14.21 -66.01 11.20
N ASN A 869 14.08 -65.37 12.37
CA ASN A 869 12.83 -65.32 13.13
C ASN A 869 11.91 -64.16 12.71
N LEU A 870 10.68 -64.14 13.23
CA LEU A 870 9.69 -63.10 12.88
C LEU A 870 10.13 -61.69 13.32
N ALA A 871 10.90 -61.54 14.41
CA ALA A 871 11.41 -60.24 14.84
C ALA A 871 12.52 -59.71 13.92
N GLU A 872 13.41 -60.58 13.42
CA GLU A 872 14.41 -60.25 12.41
C GLU A 872 13.77 -59.93 11.06
N PHE A 873 12.68 -60.62 10.68
CA PHE A 873 11.89 -60.24 9.51
C PHE A 873 11.24 -58.86 9.67
N ILE A 874 10.69 -58.56 10.85
CA ILE A 874 10.16 -57.22 11.19
C ILE A 874 11.27 -56.16 11.16
N GLU A 875 12.49 -56.46 11.62
CA GLU A 875 13.64 -55.55 11.49
C GLU A 875 14.02 -55.34 10.01
N ALA A 876 14.07 -56.40 9.20
CA ALA A 876 14.35 -56.29 7.76
C ALA A 876 13.33 -55.41 7.02
N VAL A 877 12.03 -55.57 7.31
CA VAL A 877 10.98 -54.69 6.74
C VAL A 877 11.11 -53.26 7.29
N ALA A 878 11.48 -53.06 8.55
CA ALA A 878 11.73 -51.73 9.12
C ALA A 878 12.99 -51.06 8.54
N MET A 879 14.01 -51.82 8.11
CA MET A 879 15.21 -51.28 7.45
C MET A 879 14.99 -50.96 5.96
N SER A 880 13.91 -51.46 5.35
CA SER A 880 13.56 -51.22 3.95
C SER A 880 13.34 -49.74 3.61
N ASP A 881 13.69 -49.33 2.40
CA ASP A 881 13.59 -47.93 1.98
C ASP A 881 12.15 -47.40 1.96
N THR A 882 11.15 -48.26 1.73
CA THR A 882 9.73 -47.87 1.78
C THR A 882 9.31 -47.44 3.19
N PHE A 883 9.71 -48.16 4.23
CA PHE A 883 9.46 -47.78 5.62
C PHE A 883 10.28 -46.55 6.04
N GLN A 884 11.55 -46.47 5.62
CA GLN A 884 12.41 -45.31 5.93
C GLN A 884 11.87 -44.02 5.28
N GLN A 885 11.37 -44.08 4.04
CA GLN A 885 10.71 -42.98 3.35
C GLN A 885 9.36 -42.60 4.00
N ARG A 886 8.60 -43.59 4.54
CA ARG A 886 7.39 -43.30 5.31
C ARG A 886 7.72 -42.47 6.55
N LEU A 887 8.75 -42.84 7.30
CA LEU A 887 9.18 -42.14 8.51
C LEU A 887 9.85 -40.78 8.22
N SER A 888 10.48 -40.58 7.06
CA SER A 888 11.04 -39.27 6.68
C SER A 888 9.97 -38.24 6.30
N ARG A 889 8.82 -38.68 5.77
CA ARG A 889 7.64 -37.83 5.48
C ARG A 889 6.89 -37.37 6.75
N ILE A 890 7.17 -37.96 7.92
CA ILE A 890 6.55 -37.60 9.19
C ILE A 890 7.40 -36.54 9.91
N ALA A 891 6.74 -35.52 10.46
CA ALA A 891 7.40 -34.42 11.18
C ALA A 891 8.30 -34.97 12.32
N PRO A 892 9.54 -34.46 12.53
CA PRO A 892 10.56 -35.12 13.36
C PRO A 892 10.09 -35.59 14.74
N LEU A 893 9.43 -34.73 15.52
CA LEU A 893 8.91 -35.06 16.86
C LEU A 893 7.83 -36.17 16.87
N LYS A 894 7.16 -36.41 15.73
CA LYS A 894 6.15 -37.47 15.57
C LYS A 894 6.74 -38.80 15.11
N VAL A 895 8.00 -38.83 14.66
CA VAL A 895 8.65 -40.05 14.12
C VAL A 895 8.89 -41.09 15.22
N ALA A 896 9.41 -40.68 16.40
CA ALA A 896 9.69 -41.61 17.48
C ALA A 896 8.42 -42.29 18.05
N PRO A 897 7.31 -41.56 18.36
CA PRO A 897 6.07 -42.21 18.79
C PRO A 897 5.41 -43.08 17.70
N ALA A 898 5.55 -42.72 16.42
CA ALA A 898 5.05 -43.53 15.31
C ALA A 898 5.83 -44.85 15.17
N ALA A 899 7.17 -44.77 15.20
CA ALA A 899 8.05 -45.94 15.14
C ALA A 899 7.85 -46.88 16.35
N SER A 900 7.71 -46.34 17.58
CA SER A 900 7.46 -47.16 18.77
C SER A 900 6.11 -47.87 18.71
N LEU A 901 5.07 -47.20 18.20
CA LEU A 901 3.74 -47.76 18.09
C LEU A 901 3.71 -48.87 17.03
N ALA A 902 4.39 -48.67 15.90
CA ALA A 902 4.49 -49.66 14.84
C ALA A 902 5.32 -50.90 15.24
N LEU A 903 6.46 -50.72 15.93
CA LEU A 903 7.44 -51.79 16.20
C LEU A 903 7.27 -52.47 17.57
N LEU A 904 6.93 -51.70 18.62
CA LEU A 904 6.77 -52.21 20.00
C LEU A 904 5.31 -52.31 20.44
N GLY A 905 4.35 -51.90 19.60
CA GLY A 905 2.93 -51.91 19.92
C GLY A 905 2.55 -50.95 21.05
N ARG A 906 3.37 -49.94 21.38
CA ARG A 906 3.10 -48.97 22.45
C ARG A 906 3.60 -47.56 22.13
N THR A 907 3.03 -46.56 22.77
CA THR A 907 3.54 -45.18 22.72
C THR A 907 4.90 -45.06 23.40
N ALA A 908 5.80 -44.27 22.83
CA ALA A 908 7.09 -43.93 23.42
C ALA A 908 6.93 -43.00 24.62
N SER A 909 7.80 -43.11 25.62
CA SER A 909 7.94 -42.12 26.68
C SER A 909 8.66 -40.85 26.17
N PRO A 910 8.54 -39.70 26.84
CA PRO A 910 9.28 -38.49 26.45
C PRO A 910 10.81 -38.66 26.42
N SER A 911 11.37 -39.49 27.30
CA SER A 911 12.80 -39.82 27.30
C SER A 911 13.20 -40.70 26.12
N GLU A 912 12.41 -41.72 25.79
CA GLU A 912 12.61 -42.56 24.60
C GLU A 912 12.55 -41.72 23.30
N VAL A 913 11.66 -40.72 23.24
CA VAL A 913 11.57 -39.77 22.12
C VAL A 913 12.83 -38.93 22.01
N ALA A 914 13.34 -38.37 23.11
CA ALA A 914 14.55 -37.55 23.10
C ALA A 914 15.79 -38.35 22.65
N GLU A 915 15.94 -39.58 23.14
CA GLU A 915 17.05 -40.47 22.79
C GLU A 915 16.97 -40.97 21.33
N PHE A 916 15.77 -41.30 20.84
CA PHE A 916 15.56 -41.66 19.43
C PHE A 916 15.88 -40.48 18.50
N LEU A 917 15.53 -39.25 18.89
CA LEU A 917 15.85 -38.06 18.10
C LEU A 917 17.35 -37.74 18.13
N LYS A 918 18.02 -37.92 19.27
CA LYS A 918 19.48 -37.78 19.39
C LYS A 918 20.20 -38.78 18.49
N THR A 919 19.93 -40.08 18.65
CA THR A 919 20.53 -41.14 17.82
C THR A 919 20.20 -40.97 16.33
N ARG A 920 18.99 -40.53 15.96
CA ARG A 920 18.64 -40.20 14.57
C ARG A 920 19.43 -39.03 13.99
N ALA A 921 19.81 -38.04 14.82
CA ALA A 921 20.59 -36.89 14.40
C ALA A 921 22.11 -37.18 14.33
N GLU A 922 22.62 -38.02 15.23
CA GLU A 922 24.05 -38.37 15.33
C GLU A 922 24.44 -39.54 14.42
N GLU A 923 23.64 -40.61 14.39
CA GLU A 923 23.96 -41.90 13.75
C GLU A 923 22.98 -42.26 12.61
N GLY A 924 21.92 -41.49 12.42
CA GLY A 924 20.94 -41.68 11.35
C GLY A 924 19.73 -42.55 11.70
N GLN A 925 18.73 -42.54 10.81
CA GLN A 925 17.39 -43.09 11.09
C GLN A 925 17.35 -44.62 11.23
N ARG A 926 18.14 -45.35 10.42
CA ARG A 926 18.23 -46.82 10.50
C ARG A 926 18.80 -47.27 11.85
N GLN A 927 19.85 -46.59 12.34
CA GLN A 927 20.48 -46.91 13.63
C GLN A 927 19.55 -46.64 14.82
N ALA A 928 18.81 -45.52 14.79
CA ALA A 928 17.76 -45.23 15.79
C ALA A 928 16.67 -46.31 15.84
N ILE A 929 16.34 -46.93 14.70
CA ILE A 929 15.38 -48.04 14.60
C ILE A 929 15.95 -49.35 15.14
N SER A 930 17.21 -49.70 14.83
CA SER A 930 17.84 -50.91 15.41
C SER A 930 17.96 -50.79 16.94
N ASN A 931 18.34 -49.61 17.46
CA ASN A 931 18.37 -49.35 18.89
C ASN A 931 16.97 -49.41 19.55
N LEU A 932 15.90 -49.10 18.82
CA LEU A 932 14.52 -49.29 19.26
C LEU A 932 14.10 -50.78 19.22
N MET A 933 14.54 -51.56 18.22
CA MET A 933 14.28 -53.00 18.14
C MET A 933 14.97 -53.80 19.24
N LYS A 934 16.19 -53.42 19.65
CA LYS A 934 16.90 -54.02 20.81
C LYS A 934 16.14 -53.92 22.14
N ARG A 935 15.11 -53.06 22.24
CA ARG A 935 14.24 -52.91 23.42
C ARG A 935 13.07 -53.91 23.45
N ARG A 936 12.95 -54.74 22.43
CA ARG A 936 11.92 -55.78 22.34
C ARG A 936 12.28 -56.95 23.27
N ASN A 937 11.29 -57.48 23.99
CA ASN A 937 11.50 -58.64 24.86
C ASN A 937 11.89 -59.88 24.02
N PRO A 938 12.93 -60.64 24.41
CA PRO A 938 13.35 -61.85 23.67
C PRO A 938 12.29 -62.97 23.71
N ALA A 939 11.37 -62.95 24.69
CA ALA A 939 10.24 -63.86 24.75
C ALA A 939 9.17 -63.62 23.66
N ASP A 940 9.20 -62.46 22.99
CA ASP A 940 8.23 -62.08 21.95
C ASP A 940 8.83 -62.13 20.53
N CYS A 941 9.98 -62.79 20.31
CA CYS A 941 10.65 -62.86 19.00
C CYS A 941 9.78 -63.50 17.90
N ASN A 942 8.94 -64.47 18.25
CA ASN A 942 8.08 -65.20 17.31
C ASN A 942 6.66 -64.61 17.15
N ARG A 943 6.42 -63.40 17.68
CA ARG A 943 5.09 -62.75 17.70
C ARG A 943 5.02 -61.52 16.79
N LEU A 944 3.82 -61.12 16.37
CA LEU A 944 3.55 -59.75 15.92
C LEU A 944 2.87 -58.97 17.05
N LEU A 945 3.48 -57.87 17.50
CA LEU A 945 3.00 -57.12 18.66
C LEU A 945 1.81 -56.23 18.29
N GLN A 946 0.61 -56.63 18.74
CA GLN A 946 -0.59 -55.81 18.68
C GLN A 946 -0.48 -54.52 19.52
N ILE A 947 -1.18 -53.47 19.10
CA ILE A 947 -1.05 -52.13 19.65
C ILE A 947 -1.89 -51.95 20.92
N LYS A 948 -1.26 -51.43 21.96
CA LYS A 948 -1.85 -50.97 23.22
C LYS A 948 -1.88 -49.45 23.23
N LEU A 949 -3.07 -48.88 23.25
CA LEU A 949 -3.31 -47.44 23.44
C LEU A 949 -3.50 -47.15 24.92
N SER A 950 -2.99 -46.02 25.44
CA SER A 950 -3.22 -45.60 26.83
C SER A 950 -4.70 -45.38 27.16
N SER A 951 -5.51 -45.07 26.15
CA SER A 951 -6.97 -44.86 26.26
C SER A 951 -7.80 -46.16 26.26
N PHE A 952 -7.18 -47.35 26.21
CA PHE A 952 -7.91 -48.64 26.12
C PHE A 952 -7.19 -49.71 26.95
N SER A 953 -7.96 -50.54 27.68
CA SER A 953 -7.39 -51.58 28.55
C SER A 953 -6.92 -52.84 27.79
N GLY A 954 -7.30 -53.00 26.52
CA GLY A 954 -6.93 -54.13 25.65
C GLY A 954 -5.86 -53.81 24.61
N ARG A 955 -5.24 -54.85 24.04
CA ARG A 955 -4.44 -54.75 22.80
C ARG A 955 -5.35 -54.97 21.58
N THR A 956 -5.02 -54.36 20.45
CA THR A 956 -5.79 -54.48 19.20
C THR A 956 -4.88 -54.52 17.97
N PRO A 957 -5.22 -55.26 16.91
CA PRO A 957 -4.46 -55.27 15.66
C PRO A 957 -4.69 -53.97 14.88
N PHE A 958 -3.67 -53.55 14.12
CA PHE A 958 -3.65 -52.27 13.40
C PHE A 958 -4.83 -52.12 12.41
N SER A 959 -5.21 -53.21 11.74
CA SER A 959 -6.34 -53.28 10.80
C SER A 959 -7.69 -52.89 11.41
N ASN A 960 -7.92 -53.17 12.71
CA ASN A 960 -9.13 -52.77 13.41
C ASN A 960 -9.08 -51.32 13.92
N LEU A 961 -7.89 -50.81 14.26
CA LEU A 961 -7.71 -49.41 14.67
C LEU A 961 -8.06 -48.43 13.54
N LYS A 962 -7.70 -48.75 12.29
CA LYS A 962 -8.02 -47.93 11.11
C LYS A 962 -9.54 -47.85 10.82
N LYS A 963 -10.31 -48.89 11.16
CA LYS A 963 -11.78 -48.87 11.08
C LYS A 963 -12.43 -48.05 12.20
N MET A 964 -11.80 -48.01 13.38
CA MET A 964 -12.30 -47.30 14.57
C MET A 964 -11.93 -45.81 14.59
N ARG A 965 -10.89 -45.39 13.87
CA ARG A 965 -10.42 -43.99 13.82
C ARG A 965 -10.18 -43.55 12.38
N GLY A 966 -11.04 -42.65 11.88
CA GLY A 966 -10.67 -41.77 10.76
C GLY A 966 -9.45 -40.90 11.11
N GLU A 967 -8.81 -40.31 10.09
CA GLU A 967 -7.45 -39.73 10.16
C GLU A 967 -7.21 -38.64 11.22
N GLN A 968 -7.03 -39.06 12.48
CA GLN A 968 -6.65 -38.19 13.61
C GLN A 968 -5.52 -38.85 14.42
N ILE A 969 -4.36 -38.18 14.46
CA ILE A 969 -3.15 -38.66 15.14
C ILE A 969 -2.98 -37.90 16.46
N LEU A 970 -2.75 -38.66 17.54
CA LEU A 970 -2.59 -38.17 18.91
C LEU A 970 -1.39 -37.21 19.08
N ALA A 971 -1.56 -36.25 19.98
CA ALA A 971 -0.44 -35.49 20.57
C ALA A 971 0.16 -36.27 21.76
N PRO A 972 1.45 -36.07 22.10
CA PRO A 972 2.05 -36.68 23.28
C PRO A 972 1.42 -36.11 24.57
N THR A 973 1.14 -36.99 25.53
CA THR A 973 0.59 -36.64 26.84
C THR A 973 1.66 -36.06 27.78
N GLU A 974 1.32 -34.88 28.32
CA GLU A 974 1.74 -34.28 29.59
C GLU A 974 3.23 -34.04 29.91
N LEU A 975 3.53 -32.80 30.28
CA LEU A 975 4.78 -32.35 30.89
C LEU A 975 4.65 -32.42 32.42
N THR A 976 5.20 -33.45 33.05
CA THR A 976 5.38 -33.47 34.50
C THR A 976 6.54 -32.56 34.91
N THR A 977 6.28 -31.53 35.69
CA THR A 977 7.30 -30.60 36.20
C THR A 977 8.05 -31.19 37.39
N GLY A 978 9.39 -31.25 37.35
CA GLY A 978 10.20 -31.70 38.49
C GLY A 978 11.71 -31.62 38.28
N SER A 979 12.30 -30.47 38.61
CA SER A 979 13.71 -30.25 39.03
C SER A 979 14.81 -31.24 38.58
N GLN A 980 15.54 -30.91 37.50
CA GLN A 980 17.01 -30.82 37.45
C GLN A 980 17.45 -30.46 36.02
N LEU A 981 18.02 -29.26 35.86
CA LEU A 981 18.70 -28.83 34.64
C LEU A 981 20.02 -28.16 35.05
N GLU A 982 21.08 -28.96 35.13
CA GLU A 982 22.44 -28.43 35.13
C GLU A 982 22.82 -27.94 33.73
N ALA A 983 23.73 -26.96 33.67
CA ALA A 983 24.08 -26.27 32.44
C ALA A 983 24.95 -27.15 31.53
N LEU A 984 24.48 -27.41 30.30
CA LEU A 984 25.30 -28.04 29.26
C LEU A 984 26.29 -27.02 28.68
N VAL A 985 27.52 -27.09 29.18
CA VAL A 985 28.70 -26.44 28.60
C VAL A 985 29.13 -27.21 27.34
N PHE A 986 29.43 -26.50 26.25
CA PHE A 986 30.03 -27.09 25.05
C PHE A 986 31.53 -27.35 25.28
N PRO A 987 32.03 -28.59 25.14
CA PRO A 987 33.46 -28.87 25.22
C PRO A 987 34.15 -28.56 23.88
N SER A 988 35.10 -27.63 23.92
CA SER A 988 36.09 -27.42 22.86
C SER A 988 37.02 -28.63 22.72
N LYS A 989 37.33 -29.05 21.49
CA LYS A 989 38.47 -29.94 21.20
C LYS A 989 39.59 -29.19 20.52
N GLU A 990 40.77 -29.23 21.13
CA GLU A 990 42.03 -28.83 20.51
C GLU A 990 42.60 -29.96 19.63
N SER A 991 43.36 -29.58 18.60
CA SER A 991 44.63 -30.21 18.15
C SER A 991 45.12 -29.45 16.89
N SER A 992 46.40 -29.19 16.66
CA SER A 992 47.61 -29.44 17.45
C SER A 992 48.80 -28.60 16.94
N ARG A 993 49.91 -28.61 17.71
CA ARG A 993 51.28 -28.13 17.39
C ARG A 993 51.49 -26.60 17.46
N SER A 994 52.58 -26.08 18.03
CA SER A 994 53.69 -26.74 18.75
C SER A 994 54.38 -25.77 19.71
N LYS A 995 54.97 -26.31 20.79
CA LYS A 995 55.77 -25.55 21.76
C LYS A 995 57.01 -24.92 21.11
N PHE A 996 57.31 -23.67 21.46
CA PHE A 996 58.68 -23.24 21.73
C PHE A 996 58.63 -22.25 22.90
N ASP A 997 59.61 -22.38 23.80
CA ASP A 997 59.71 -21.64 25.05
C ASP A 997 61.09 -20.99 25.08
N SER A 998 61.17 -19.67 25.24
CA SER A 998 62.33 -18.99 25.83
C SER A 998 62.09 -17.50 26.05
N THR A 999 62.59 -17.06 27.19
CA THR A 999 62.71 -15.67 27.64
C THR A 999 63.73 -14.88 26.82
N THR A 1000 63.60 -13.56 26.77
CA THR A 1000 64.68 -12.56 27.02
C THR A 1000 64.11 -11.13 27.08
N SER A 1001 64.79 -10.27 27.82
CA SER A 1001 64.35 -8.95 28.28
C SER A 1001 65.02 -7.75 27.59
N GLN A 1002 64.24 -6.70 27.29
CA GLN A 1002 64.63 -5.27 27.39
C GLN A 1002 65.75 -4.75 26.40
N PRO A 1003 66.09 -3.45 26.32
CA PRO A 1003 65.22 -2.33 25.92
C PRO A 1003 65.91 -1.26 25.00
N PHE A 1004 65.21 -0.13 24.76
CA PHE A 1004 65.73 1.24 24.50
C PHE A 1004 66.32 1.68 23.13
N SER A 1005 65.60 2.60 22.46
CA SER A 1005 66.03 3.95 21.97
C SER A 1005 64.96 4.46 20.97
N LYS A 1006 64.37 5.67 20.98
CA LYS A 1006 64.72 7.10 21.26
C LYS A 1006 65.51 7.85 20.16
N GLN A 1007 64.77 8.53 19.29
CA GLN A 1007 64.97 9.90 18.74
C GLN A 1007 63.62 10.30 18.06
N ALA A 1008 62.82 11.29 18.50
CA ALA A 1008 63.02 12.76 18.57
C ALA A 1008 63.22 13.37 17.16
N PHE A 1009 62.42 14.31 16.61
CA PHE A 1009 61.94 15.66 17.02
C PHE A 1009 60.74 16.06 16.10
N ALA A 1010 59.97 17.17 16.20
CA ALA A 1010 59.53 18.03 17.32
C ALA A 1010 58.41 19.03 16.87
N VAL A 1011 57.46 19.30 17.78
CA VAL A 1011 56.72 20.56 18.10
C VAL A 1011 56.39 21.61 17.01
N SER A 1012 55.10 22.00 16.93
CA SER A 1012 54.65 23.42 16.96
C SER A 1012 53.18 23.53 17.41
N ILE A 1013 52.79 24.70 17.96
CA ILE A 1013 51.47 25.00 18.56
C ILE A 1013 50.98 26.35 17.98
N GLN A 1014 49.66 26.58 18.00
CA GLN A 1014 48.92 27.75 17.48
C GLN A 1014 48.67 27.64 15.95
N GLU A 1015 47.52 28.05 15.40
CA GLU A 1015 46.64 29.16 15.79
C GLU A 1015 45.14 28.92 15.44
N ARG A 1016 44.24 29.82 15.85
CA ARG A 1016 42.79 29.73 15.59
C ARG A 1016 42.47 29.91 14.10
N GLN A 1017 41.64 29.05 13.51
CA GLN A 1017 41.04 29.31 12.20
C GLN A 1017 39.50 29.27 12.23
N GLN A 1018 38.91 30.20 11.49
CA GLN A 1018 37.48 30.49 11.39
C GLN A 1018 36.73 29.51 10.45
N PRO A 1019 35.38 29.45 10.47
CA PRO A 1019 34.61 28.56 9.60
C PRO A 1019 34.95 28.71 8.11
N GLY A 1020 35.22 27.58 7.46
CA GLY A 1020 35.78 27.50 6.09
C GLY A 1020 34.94 28.05 4.94
N LEU A 1021 33.76 28.63 5.21
CA LEU A 1021 32.98 29.35 4.19
C LEU A 1021 33.65 30.67 3.78
N ALA A 1022 34.39 31.32 4.69
CA ALA A 1022 35.07 32.59 4.41
C ALA A 1022 36.23 32.42 3.41
N ASN A 1023 37.01 31.35 3.54
CA ASN A 1023 38.11 31.05 2.62
C ASN A 1023 37.62 30.64 1.22
N ALA A 1024 36.43 30.03 1.11
CA ALA A 1024 35.85 29.61 -0.16
C ALA A 1024 35.41 30.78 -1.06
N LEU A 1025 35.28 31.99 -0.51
CA LEU A 1025 34.84 33.19 -1.25
C LEU A 1025 36.00 34.10 -1.72
N GLN A 1026 37.25 33.77 -1.39
CA GLN A 1026 38.42 34.62 -1.72
C GLN A 1026 39.20 34.18 -2.96
N THR A 1027 39.01 32.95 -3.46
CA THR A 1027 39.70 32.46 -4.67
C THR A 1027 38.87 32.76 -5.92
N LYS A 1028 39.43 33.54 -6.86
CA LYS A 1028 38.76 33.92 -8.12
C LYS A 1028 38.70 32.81 -9.18
N ASP A 1029 39.39 31.69 -8.96
CA ASP A 1029 39.49 30.59 -9.93
C ASP A 1029 38.64 29.38 -9.52
N ALA A 1030 38.14 28.63 -10.51
CA ALA A 1030 37.17 27.54 -10.34
C ALA A 1030 37.72 26.23 -9.69
N SER A 1031 38.85 26.31 -8.99
CA SER A 1031 39.51 25.16 -8.33
C SER A 1031 38.70 24.56 -7.16
N GLY A 1032 37.70 25.28 -6.65
CA GLY A 1032 36.81 24.85 -5.57
C GLY A 1032 36.00 23.57 -5.82
N PHE A 1033 35.90 23.10 -7.07
CA PHE A 1033 35.24 21.81 -7.39
C PHE A 1033 36.15 20.58 -7.22
N SER A 1034 37.46 20.75 -7.03
CA SER A 1034 38.45 19.66 -7.10
C SER A 1034 38.48 18.71 -5.87
N ARG A 1035 37.65 18.92 -4.83
CA ARG A 1035 37.70 18.10 -3.59
C ARG A 1035 36.38 17.40 -3.23
N ARG A 1036 36.08 16.35 -3.99
CA ARG A 1036 35.52 15.09 -3.45
C ARG A 1036 36.42 13.91 -3.81
N GLY A 1037 37.66 13.94 -3.29
CA GLY A 1037 38.60 12.82 -3.34
C GLY A 1037 38.13 11.66 -2.47
N GLY A 1038 37.17 10.89 -2.98
CA GLY A 1038 36.66 9.65 -2.42
C GLY A 1038 36.60 8.53 -3.47
N ILE A 1039 37.46 8.64 -4.48
CA ILE A 1039 37.69 7.64 -5.53
C ILE A 1039 39.09 7.07 -5.25
N SER A 1040 39.26 5.76 -5.43
CA SER A 1040 40.55 5.08 -5.34
C SER A 1040 41.57 5.69 -6.32
N SER A 1041 42.85 5.59 -6.01
CA SER A 1041 43.90 5.83 -7.01
C SER A 1041 43.74 4.88 -8.21
N SER A 1042 44.10 5.35 -9.40
CA SER A 1042 44.18 4.50 -10.59
C SER A 1042 45.16 3.35 -10.35
N ILE A 1043 44.70 2.12 -10.57
CA ILE A 1043 45.53 0.93 -10.42
C ILE A 1043 46.11 0.63 -11.81
N GLN A 1044 47.40 0.91 -11.97
CA GLN A 1044 48.16 0.65 -13.19
C GLN A 1044 49.10 -0.54 -12.96
N LEU A 1045 49.01 -1.55 -13.83
CA LEU A 1045 49.85 -2.75 -13.76
C LEU A 1045 51.02 -2.60 -14.77
N LYS A 1046 52.10 -1.96 -14.34
CA LYS A 1046 53.30 -1.77 -15.17
C LYS A 1046 54.36 -2.79 -14.83
N ALA A 1047 54.95 -3.43 -15.84
CA ALA A 1047 56.03 -4.39 -15.64
C ALA A 1047 57.35 -3.70 -15.24
N PRO A 1048 58.14 -4.25 -14.31
CA PRO A 1048 57.86 -5.44 -13.49
C PRO A 1048 56.95 -5.11 -12.28
N PHE A 1049 55.91 -5.91 -12.08
CA PHE A 1049 54.96 -5.79 -10.97
C PHE A 1049 55.17 -6.92 -9.93
N THR A 1050 54.73 -6.68 -8.70
CA THR A 1050 54.70 -7.71 -7.64
C THR A 1050 53.45 -8.58 -7.72
N GLU A 1051 53.51 -9.77 -7.10
CA GLU A 1051 52.37 -10.69 -7.01
C GLU A 1051 51.19 -10.08 -6.23
N GLU A 1052 51.46 -9.22 -5.25
CA GLU A 1052 50.41 -8.48 -4.52
C GLU A 1052 49.71 -7.45 -5.42
N GLU A 1053 50.46 -6.70 -6.23
CA GLU A 1053 49.90 -5.75 -7.21
C GLU A 1053 49.09 -6.46 -8.30
N LEU A 1054 49.54 -7.63 -8.78
CA LEU A 1054 48.78 -8.47 -9.70
C LEU A 1054 47.45 -8.94 -9.08
N GLN A 1055 47.47 -9.44 -7.83
CA GLN A 1055 46.24 -9.89 -7.17
C GLN A 1055 45.26 -8.73 -6.92
N ILE A 1056 45.75 -7.54 -6.59
CA ILE A 1056 44.94 -6.33 -6.46
C ILE A 1056 44.30 -5.99 -7.82
N ALA A 1057 45.07 -5.94 -8.91
CA ALA A 1057 44.56 -5.65 -10.25
C ALA A 1057 43.54 -6.69 -10.75
N VAL A 1058 43.77 -7.98 -10.51
CA VAL A 1058 42.83 -9.07 -10.82
C VAL A 1058 41.54 -8.91 -10.00
N SER A 1059 41.64 -8.64 -8.69
CA SER A 1059 40.45 -8.50 -7.84
C SER A 1059 39.59 -7.27 -8.20
N GLU A 1060 40.22 -6.17 -8.62
CA GLU A 1060 39.52 -4.93 -8.98
C GLU A 1060 38.96 -4.95 -10.42
N THR A 1061 39.64 -5.59 -11.38
CA THR A 1061 39.05 -5.83 -12.72
C THR A 1061 37.78 -6.66 -12.63
N TYR A 1062 37.75 -7.71 -11.80
CA TYR A 1062 36.52 -8.46 -11.54
C TYR A 1062 35.45 -7.65 -10.82
N ARG A 1063 35.81 -6.86 -9.79
CA ARG A 1063 34.86 -5.97 -9.09
C ARG A 1063 34.22 -4.97 -10.07
N GLN A 1064 34.99 -4.37 -10.97
CA GLN A 1064 34.48 -3.45 -11.97
C GLN A 1064 33.55 -4.13 -12.99
N LEU A 1065 33.97 -5.27 -13.56
CA LEU A 1065 33.24 -5.91 -14.65
C LEU A 1065 32.03 -6.73 -14.18
N LEU A 1066 32.10 -7.39 -13.02
CA LEU A 1066 31.05 -8.29 -12.53
C LEU A 1066 30.31 -7.76 -11.29
N ASN A 1067 30.76 -6.65 -10.70
CA ASN A 1067 30.25 -6.11 -9.44
C ASN A 1067 30.34 -7.07 -8.24
N ARG A 1068 31.27 -8.03 -8.32
CA ARG A 1068 31.66 -8.97 -7.26
C ARG A 1068 32.99 -9.61 -7.63
N ILE A 1069 33.67 -10.19 -6.65
CA ILE A 1069 34.71 -11.18 -6.94
C ILE A 1069 34.00 -12.51 -7.23
N PRO A 1070 34.32 -13.22 -8.33
CA PRO A 1070 33.80 -14.57 -8.61
C PRO A 1070 34.19 -15.57 -7.53
N LEU A 1071 33.43 -16.66 -7.43
CA LEU A 1071 33.87 -17.84 -6.68
C LEU A 1071 34.98 -18.56 -7.47
N ASP A 1072 35.81 -19.36 -6.81
CA ASP A 1072 36.98 -19.99 -7.47
C ASP A 1072 36.61 -20.86 -8.69
N ASN A 1073 35.40 -21.43 -8.72
CA ASN A 1073 34.86 -22.19 -9.85
C ASN A 1073 34.31 -21.33 -11.02
N GLU A 1074 34.26 -20.01 -10.86
CA GLU A 1074 33.79 -19.02 -11.84
C GLU A 1074 34.94 -18.12 -12.35
N ARG A 1075 36.16 -18.30 -11.81
CA ARG A 1075 37.36 -17.54 -12.22
C ARG A 1075 37.90 -18.06 -13.55
N LEU A 1076 38.54 -17.17 -14.30
CA LEU A 1076 39.19 -17.50 -15.57
C LEU A 1076 40.67 -17.82 -15.31
N ASP A 1077 40.93 -18.94 -14.63
CA ASP A 1077 42.28 -19.36 -14.20
C ASP A 1077 43.30 -19.37 -15.34
N THR A 1078 42.86 -19.70 -16.56
CA THR A 1078 43.68 -19.64 -17.78
C THR A 1078 44.13 -18.22 -18.13
N ALA A 1079 43.21 -17.26 -18.07
CA ALA A 1079 43.50 -15.84 -18.34
C ALA A 1079 44.32 -15.20 -17.21
N GLU A 1080 44.07 -15.60 -15.96
CA GLU A 1080 44.88 -15.16 -14.80
C GLU A 1080 46.32 -15.70 -14.88
N SER A 1081 46.48 -16.96 -15.28
CA SER A 1081 47.80 -17.57 -15.51
C SER A 1081 48.54 -16.89 -16.68
N GLN A 1082 47.84 -16.57 -17.77
CA GLN A 1082 48.40 -15.83 -18.90
C GLN A 1082 48.83 -14.41 -18.52
N LEU A 1083 48.05 -13.70 -17.70
CA LEU A 1083 48.45 -12.39 -17.16
C LEU A 1083 49.67 -12.50 -16.25
N ARG A 1084 49.73 -13.51 -15.37
CA ARG A 1084 50.89 -13.75 -14.48
C ARG A 1084 52.16 -14.12 -15.26
N ASN A 1085 52.03 -14.87 -16.33
CA ASN A 1085 53.15 -15.25 -17.22
C ASN A 1085 53.60 -14.13 -18.16
N MET A 1086 52.87 -13.01 -18.21
CA MET A 1086 53.03 -11.95 -19.22
C MET A 1086 52.76 -12.41 -20.67
N ASP A 1087 51.96 -13.47 -20.86
CA ASP A 1087 51.47 -13.90 -22.18
C ASP A 1087 50.38 -12.96 -22.72
N ILE A 1088 49.70 -12.21 -21.84
CA ILE A 1088 48.59 -11.29 -22.15
C ILE A 1088 48.66 -10.05 -21.25
N ASP A 1089 48.54 -8.85 -21.82
CA ASP A 1089 48.49 -7.57 -21.09
C ASP A 1089 47.18 -7.37 -20.30
N LEU A 1090 47.14 -6.40 -19.38
CA LEU A 1090 45.94 -6.10 -18.58
C LEU A 1090 44.71 -5.80 -19.45
N SER A 1091 44.87 -5.08 -20.57
CA SER A 1091 43.82 -4.85 -21.57
C SER A 1091 43.30 -6.15 -22.20
N GLY A 1092 44.19 -7.10 -22.49
CA GLY A 1092 43.84 -8.44 -22.98
C GLY A 1092 43.13 -9.28 -21.91
N PHE A 1093 43.51 -9.16 -20.64
CA PHE A 1093 42.81 -9.80 -19.52
C PHE A 1093 41.39 -9.23 -19.33
N VAL A 1094 41.23 -7.90 -19.39
CA VAL A 1094 39.91 -7.22 -19.39
C VAL A 1094 39.05 -7.69 -20.57
N LYS A 1095 39.63 -7.86 -21.76
CA LYS A 1095 38.94 -8.43 -22.93
C LYS A 1095 38.49 -9.88 -22.68
N SER A 1096 39.34 -10.73 -22.09
CA SER A 1096 38.98 -12.11 -21.74
C SER A 1096 37.82 -12.18 -20.74
N ILE A 1097 37.80 -11.37 -19.69
CA ILE A 1097 36.67 -11.29 -18.74
C ILE A 1097 35.40 -10.77 -19.44
N ALA A 1098 35.52 -9.74 -20.28
CA ALA A 1098 34.39 -9.15 -20.99
C ALA A 1098 33.79 -10.11 -22.04
N MET A 1099 34.57 -10.98 -22.67
CA MET A 1099 34.04 -12.01 -23.58
C MET A 1099 33.48 -13.23 -22.85
N GLY A 1100 33.89 -13.46 -21.60
CA GLY A 1100 33.48 -14.60 -20.78
C GLY A 1100 32.00 -14.63 -20.38
N ASP A 1101 31.49 -15.84 -20.15
CA ASP A 1101 30.08 -16.12 -19.90
C ASP A 1101 29.50 -15.33 -18.72
N ALA A 1102 30.28 -15.09 -17.67
CA ALA A 1102 29.81 -14.34 -16.49
C ALA A 1102 29.39 -12.89 -16.84
N PHE A 1103 30.15 -12.21 -17.71
CA PHE A 1103 29.84 -10.84 -18.14
C PHE A 1103 28.75 -10.84 -19.23
N GLN A 1104 28.81 -11.79 -20.16
CA GLN A 1104 27.83 -11.89 -21.24
C GLN A 1104 26.44 -12.30 -20.72
N ASN A 1105 26.33 -13.26 -19.80
CA ASN A 1105 25.05 -13.61 -19.16
C ASN A 1105 24.49 -12.45 -18.33
N ARG A 1106 25.36 -11.66 -17.68
CA ARG A 1106 24.96 -10.43 -16.98
C ARG A 1106 24.31 -9.43 -17.94
N LEU A 1107 24.93 -9.13 -19.08
CA LEU A 1107 24.36 -8.22 -20.10
C LEU A 1107 23.13 -8.80 -20.83
N PHE A 1108 23.06 -10.12 -20.98
CA PHE A 1108 21.91 -10.81 -21.58
C PHE A 1108 20.67 -10.73 -20.69
N SER A 1109 20.84 -10.79 -19.37
CA SER A 1109 19.75 -10.65 -18.38
C SER A 1109 19.10 -9.25 -18.32
N MET A 1110 19.66 -8.26 -19.03
CA MET A 1110 19.20 -6.88 -19.03
C MET A 1110 18.52 -6.50 -20.35
N SER A 1111 17.56 -5.57 -20.28
CA SER A 1111 16.95 -4.98 -21.49
C SER A 1111 18.02 -4.32 -22.38
N PRO A 1112 17.84 -4.25 -23.71
CA PRO A 1112 18.94 -3.87 -24.61
C PRO A 1112 19.59 -2.52 -24.33
N LEU A 1113 18.78 -1.48 -24.08
CA LEU A 1113 19.26 -0.14 -23.68
C LEU A 1113 20.01 -0.16 -22.35
N ARG A 1114 19.54 -0.96 -21.39
CA ARG A 1114 20.15 -1.12 -20.07
C ARG A 1114 21.48 -1.84 -20.13
N ALA A 1115 21.60 -2.86 -21.00
CA ALA A 1115 22.84 -3.55 -21.28
C ALA A 1115 23.87 -2.60 -21.92
N ALA A 1116 23.46 -1.74 -22.87
CA ALA A 1116 24.34 -0.74 -23.47
C ALA A 1116 24.90 0.25 -22.43
N ALA A 1117 24.05 0.74 -21.53
CA ALA A 1117 24.45 1.65 -20.45
C ALA A 1117 25.35 0.96 -19.39
N ALA A 1118 25.05 -0.29 -19.02
CA ALA A 1118 25.85 -1.07 -18.07
C ALA A 1118 27.22 -1.45 -18.65
N ALA A 1119 27.29 -1.84 -19.93
CA ALA A 1119 28.54 -2.13 -20.62
C ALA A 1119 29.41 -0.87 -20.76
N GLY A 1120 28.82 0.28 -21.09
CA GLY A 1120 29.52 1.57 -21.11
C GLY A 1120 30.12 1.95 -19.76
N LEU A 1121 29.36 1.85 -18.67
CA LEU A 1121 29.87 2.15 -17.32
C LEU A 1121 30.97 1.19 -16.87
N ALA A 1122 30.86 -0.09 -17.19
CA ALA A 1122 31.85 -1.11 -16.81
C ALA A 1122 33.17 -0.97 -17.62
N LEU A 1123 33.08 -0.74 -18.93
CA LEU A 1123 34.22 -0.78 -19.86
C LEU A 1123 34.85 0.60 -20.13
N LEU A 1124 34.03 1.66 -20.24
CA LEU A 1124 34.47 3.03 -20.55
C LEU A 1124 34.56 3.94 -19.32
N GLY A 1125 34.07 3.51 -18.15
CA GLY A 1125 34.11 4.31 -16.92
C GLY A 1125 33.18 5.53 -16.90
N ARG A 1126 32.27 5.65 -17.89
CA ARG A 1126 31.35 6.77 -18.07
C ARG A 1126 30.04 6.30 -18.69
N ALA A 1127 29.01 7.14 -18.62
CA ALA A 1127 27.79 6.94 -19.40
C ALA A 1127 28.10 6.95 -20.91
N SER A 1128 27.47 6.03 -21.65
CA SER A 1128 27.51 6.00 -23.11
C SER A 1128 26.72 7.17 -23.70
N THR A 1129 27.21 7.76 -24.79
CA THR A 1129 26.46 8.76 -25.56
C THR A 1129 25.29 8.11 -26.31
N PRO A 1130 24.25 8.86 -26.74
CA PRO A 1130 23.14 8.28 -27.51
C PRO A 1130 23.59 7.54 -28.79
N ALA A 1131 24.61 8.07 -29.48
CA ALA A 1131 25.20 7.43 -30.66
C ALA A 1131 25.95 6.13 -30.32
N GLU A 1132 26.67 6.10 -29.19
CA GLU A 1132 27.30 4.87 -28.67
C GLU A 1132 26.28 3.79 -28.31
N VAL A 1133 25.11 4.20 -27.78
CA VAL A 1133 24.01 3.29 -27.47
C VAL A 1133 23.35 2.76 -28.74
N SER A 1134 23.10 3.61 -29.76
CA SER A 1134 22.51 3.14 -31.03
C SER A 1134 23.43 2.17 -31.76
N GLU A 1135 24.73 2.46 -31.86
CA GLU A 1135 25.70 1.54 -32.49
C GLU A 1135 25.79 0.21 -31.73
N PHE A 1136 25.90 0.23 -30.40
CA PHE A 1136 25.91 -1.00 -29.60
C PHE A 1136 24.65 -1.86 -29.84
N LEU A 1137 23.48 -1.25 -30.00
CA LEU A 1137 22.24 -1.96 -30.30
C LEU A 1137 22.22 -2.52 -31.73
N ILE A 1138 22.72 -1.77 -32.72
CA ILE A 1138 22.82 -2.21 -34.12
C ILE A 1138 23.78 -3.40 -34.22
N THR A 1139 24.99 -3.30 -33.65
CA THR A 1139 25.95 -4.41 -33.62
C THR A 1139 25.40 -5.61 -32.86
N ARG A 1140 24.72 -5.40 -31.72
CA ARG A 1140 24.12 -6.50 -30.94
C ARG A 1140 23.02 -7.24 -31.71
N ALA A 1141 22.24 -6.51 -32.52
CA ALA A 1141 21.17 -7.10 -33.34
C ALA A 1141 21.69 -7.80 -34.61
N ARG A 1142 22.79 -7.30 -35.18
CA ARG A 1142 23.38 -7.82 -36.44
C ARG A 1142 24.37 -8.95 -36.22
N ASP A 1143 25.36 -8.72 -35.35
CA ASP A 1143 26.57 -9.55 -35.20
C ASP A 1143 26.67 -10.19 -33.80
N GLY A 1144 25.70 -9.90 -32.92
CA GLY A 1144 25.59 -10.51 -31.58
C GLY A 1144 26.24 -9.70 -30.45
N GLN A 1145 25.98 -10.15 -29.22
CA GLN A 1145 26.31 -9.39 -28.02
C GLN A 1145 27.81 -9.27 -27.74
N GLN A 1146 28.59 -10.32 -28.01
CA GLN A 1146 30.05 -10.31 -27.86
C GLN A 1146 30.70 -9.26 -28.79
N GLN A 1147 30.22 -9.14 -30.03
CA GLN A 1147 30.71 -8.13 -30.98
C GLN A 1147 30.35 -6.70 -30.54
N ALA A 1148 29.16 -6.51 -29.97
CA ALA A 1148 28.77 -5.23 -29.36
C ALA A 1148 29.64 -4.86 -28.14
N THR A 1149 30.09 -5.82 -27.34
CA THR A 1149 31.07 -5.55 -26.27
C THR A 1149 32.49 -5.26 -26.80
N LEU A 1150 32.89 -5.87 -27.93
CA LEU A 1150 34.16 -5.53 -28.60
C LEU A 1150 34.16 -4.10 -29.15
N TYR A 1151 33.02 -3.59 -29.63
CA TYR A 1151 32.88 -2.17 -30.03
C TYR A 1151 33.26 -1.20 -28.91
N PHE A 1152 32.84 -1.46 -27.66
CA PHE A 1152 33.23 -0.61 -26.53
C PHE A 1152 34.69 -0.80 -26.10
N LEU A 1153 35.23 -2.03 -26.15
CA LEU A 1153 36.65 -2.28 -25.85
C LEU A 1153 37.57 -1.55 -26.85
N ASN A 1154 37.26 -1.61 -28.14
CA ASN A 1154 38.01 -0.91 -29.20
C ASN A 1154 37.89 0.63 -29.11
N LYS A 1155 36.96 1.15 -28.29
CA LYS A 1155 36.78 2.59 -28.07
C LYS A 1155 37.50 3.10 -26.82
N ARG A 1156 38.12 2.21 -26.04
CA ARG A 1156 39.04 2.57 -24.96
C ARG A 1156 40.32 3.13 -25.58
N LYS A 1157 40.94 4.15 -24.97
CA LYS A 1157 42.20 4.70 -25.47
C LYS A 1157 43.34 3.69 -25.26
N GLU A 1158 44.32 3.67 -26.16
CA GLU A 1158 45.56 2.92 -25.97
C GLU A 1158 46.34 3.40 -24.73
N GLU A 1159 46.21 4.69 -24.37
CA GLU A 1159 46.76 5.29 -23.13
C GLU A 1159 46.24 4.63 -21.84
N ASP A 1160 45.07 3.98 -21.87
CA ASP A 1160 44.43 3.34 -20.71
C ASP A 1160 44.71 1.81 -20.66
N ALA A 1161 45.57 1.26 -21.52
CA ALA A 1161 45.78 -0.18 -21.67
C ALA A 1161 46.33 -0.87 -20.40
N ASP A 1162 47.23 -0.20 -19.69
CA ASP A 1162 47.85 -0.68 -18.44
C ASP A 1162 46.99 -0.41 -17.19
N GLU A 1163 45.83 0.23 -17.33
CA GLU A 1163 44.98 0.64 -16.22
C GLU A 1163 43.76 -0.27 -16.07
N VAL A 1164 43.40 -0.60 -14.82
CA VAL A 1164 42.11 -1.25 -14.50
C VAL A 1164 40.97 -0.28 -14.88
N PRO A 1165 39.90 -0.69 -15.58
CA PRO A 1165 38.81 0.23 -15.89
C PRO A 1165 38.19 0.79 -14.59
N GLN A 1166 38.09 2.12 -14.48
CA GLN A 1166 37.53 2.82 -13.31
C GLN A 1166 36.50 3.87 -13.75
N ILE A 1167 35.66 4.33 -12.81
CA ILE A 1167 34.55 5.26 -13.11
C ILE A 1167 35.08 6.71 -13.12
N ASN A 1168 35.69 7.08 -14.25
CA ASN A 1168 36.41 8.34 -14.42
C ASN A 1168 35.49 9.53 -14.74
N GLY A 1169 34.27 9.28 -15.25
CA GLY A 1169 33.36 10.31 -15.77
C GLY A 1169 32.66 11.22 -14.76
N MET A 1170 33.13 11.33 -13.51
CA MET A 1170 32.63 12.30 -12.52
C MET A 1170 33.51 13.55 -12.39
N ASN A 1171 34.75 13.52 -12.91
CA ASN A 1171 35.61 14.70 -13.00
C ASN A 1171 35.43 15.38 -14.35
N THR A 1172 35.53 16.72 -14.40
CA THR A 1172 35.43 17.47 -15.66
C THR A 1172 36.76 17.49 -16.40
N SER A 1173 36.89 16.64 -17.42
CA SER A 1173 38.05 16.65 -18.33
C SER A 1173 37.79 17.49 -19.59
N PRO A 1174 38.80 18.20 -20.14
CA PRO A 1174 38.64 18.93 -21.40
C PRO A 1174 38.13 18.03 -22.54
N GLY A 1175 37.11 18.48 -23.26
CA GLY A 1175 36.49 17.74 -24.37
C GLY A 1175 35.40 16.74 -23.99
N GLN A 1176 35.10 16.53 -22.70
CA GLN A 1176 33.98 15.69 -22.27
C GLN A 1176 32.67 16.49 -22.20
N ASP A 1177 31.62 16.00 -22.85
CA ASP A 1177 30.28 16.61 -22.79
C ASP A 1177 29.72 16.63 -21.36
N GLN A 1178 29.26 17.81 -20.93
CA GLN A 1178 28.65 18.02 -19.62
C GLN A 1178 27.43 17.12 -19.39
N ALA A 1179 26.64 16.82 -20.43
CA ALA A 1179 25.50 15.91 -20.28
C ALA A 1179 25.95 14.46 -20.00
N THR A 1180 27.14 14.06 -20.48
CA THR A 1180 27.74 12.77 -20.17
C THR A 1180 28.24 12.71 -18.72
N VAL A 1181 28.85 13.79 -18.20
CA VAL A 1181 29.27 13.89 -16.79
C VAL A 1181 28.05 13.85 -15.85
N ILE A 1182 27.00 14.60 -16.18
CA ILE A 1182 25.74 14.61 -15.41
C ILE A 1182 25.09 13.22 -15.42
N ARG A 1183 24.97 12.55 -16.58
CA ARG A 1183 24.43 11.18 -16.63
C ARG A 1183 25.30 10.19 -15.86
N THR A 1184 26.63 10.28 -15.96
CA THR A 1184 27.53 9.40 -15.19
C THR A 1184 27.31 9.57 -13.69
N SER A 1185 27.18 10.81 -13.19
CA SER A 1185 26.92 11.07 -11.77
C SER A 1185 25.50 10.68 -11.30
N MET A 1186 24.50 10.68 -12.19
CA MET A 1186 23.15 10.17 -11.89
C MET A 1186 23.08 8.63 -11.83
N LEU A 1187 23.86 7.94 -12.68
CA LEU A 1187 23.92 6.49 -12.74
C LEU A 1187 24.82 5.91 -11.64
N TYR A 1188 25.89 6.61 -11.25
CA TYR A 1188 26.79 6.19 -10.19
C TYR A 1188 26.15 6.25 -8.80
N ARG A 1189 26.18 5.12 -8.07
CA ARG A 1189 25.65 4.98 -6.69
C ARG A 1189 26.60 4.21 -5.77
N GLY A 1190 27.90 4.46 -5.89
CA GLY A 1190 28.95 3.63 -5.28
C GLY A 1190 29.04 2.25 -5.96
N ASN A 1191 29.56 1.23 -5.26
CA ASN A 1191 29.71 -0.12 -5.82
C ASN A 1191 28.37 -0.73 -6.27
N ALA A 1192 27.23 -0.30 -5.74
CA ALA A 1192 25.91 -0.72 -6.26
C ALA A 1192 25.58 -0.17 -7.68
N GLY A 1193 26.38 0.77 -8.20
CA GLY A 1193 26.06 1.59 -9.38
C GLY A 1193 26.29 0.98 -10.76
N LEU A 1194 26.82 -0.24 -10.87
CA LEU A 1194 27.05 -0.89 -12.18
C LEU A 1194 25.77 -1.52 -12.79
N ASN A 1195 24.62 -1.45 -12.09
CA ASN A 1195 23.31 -1.82 -12.62
C ASN A 1195 22.38 -0.59 -12.53
N PRO A 1196 22.03 0.09 -13.64
CA PRO A 1196 21.16 1.27 -13.56
C PRO A 1196 19.73 0.86 -13.12
N PRO A 1197 18.94 1.73 -12.46
CA PRO A 1197 17.63 1.35 -11.90
C PRO A 1197 16.60 0.91 -12.96
N MET A 1198 15.62 0.09 -12.57
CA MET A 1198 14.46 -0.23 -13.42
C MET A 1198 13.55 1.01 -13.63
N ASP A 1199 13.48 1.89 -12.63
CA ASP A 1199 12.60 3.08 -12.61
C ASP A 1199 13.33 4.37 -13.01
N SER A 1200 14.53 4.28 -13.59
CA SER A 1200 15.27 5.45 -14.08
C SER A 1200 14.85 5.77 -15.51
N PRO A 1201 14.51 7.03 -15.84
CA PRO A 1201 14.59 7.45 -17.24
C PRO A 1201 16.06 7.30 -17.70
N LEU A 1202 16.24 6.73 -18.89
CA LEU A 1202 17.52 6.65 -19.63
C LEU A 1202 17.53 7.70 -20.75
#